data_AF-A0A3D9LD37-F1
#
_entry.id   AF-A0A3D9LD37-F1
#
_cell.length_a   1.000
_cell.length_b   1.000
_cell.length_c   1.000
_cell.angle_alpha   90.00
_cell.angle_beta   90.00
_cell.angle_gamma   90.00
#
_symmetry.space_group_name_H-M   'P 1'
#
loop_
_entity.id
_entity.type
_entity.pdbx_description
1 polymer ?
#
loop_
_entity_poly.entity_id
_entity_poly.type
_entity_poly.pdbx_seq_one_letter_code
_entity_poly.pdbx_strand_id
1 'polypeptide(L)'
;MSRNPKTARRRRALTATLAGIGLLAAPLAAIPAVAAPPGGGSDPSIDRALQAGAEYKDGRYFVILKEDPVATYRGGTDGFPATAATDGTLDTDSAAVQKYDRHLTVRQMEVASSTSLSVDKHFTTALNAFVSELTAEQARELSKDDRVLAVSEVEEYAPDYSSTEFLGLPGPQGAWNNQYGGLDAAGKGVVVGVIDTGYYPEQEMLAGDPVPALSGEPQVGEPYLDASGRIAMLKADGTTFRGDCEVGEDFTGEECNSKVLSARYYSEDFEAFVPEGDRDPRERLSPLDISSHGTHTATTAAGNNGVDQVFNGGVSYGEGSGVAPQAAVSVYKVCWEDTDPDTGGCYGTASVAAIEQAIIDGVDVLNYSISGSNNSVVDPVSLAFKSAAEAGIFVSASAGNSGPAAQTVNHSAPWLTSVAASTFSDELTGTVEFPDGEKFRGVTVTKEGVGPADIALSSEVGLPVTEERTADDIRLCEIGALDPDAAAGKIVVCDRGVSPRADKSKAVAQAGGIGMVLVNIGGGSEDADLHAVPTVHISDESIKDLVASTDQQATLVVGDTTSLDPVPVPQIAGFSSRGPSTAVDSELLKPDIAAPGVNVLAGVSPLDPAYNGDSYGLMSGTSMAAPNLAGMAALMSATYPDWSPMAIKSAMMTTAGDVLEADGSASADNFATGAGSADPAAMVEPGLVYEADARQWDALILGETTGRDINVASIAVNDLLGSATVTRTVTATETGTWAASGSVPGYEVTAEPSTLSLEAGESQPVEITLTRTDAAADEWAHGSFTWTRPGAAAVTSPVTVRSVDVLAEDAITGEGTSGAAETELESGITGALEPEIEGLGLAEVEEFSKVPGALVGDDDASNHVTETVVPEGATSVTWSLNAGDEQSDWDLFVITPEGTVIQEATASGSEELVLTDPTPGEYYAVSNLYSSPGGASVPATMETVVLEGDSGNLTITPDPLAVENQETAPVAVEWQGLTPGTWKGAIEWAPGTRSTVTVTVGGGPADCEAEDFSDNAPGSQYYDYVRWMQCDGITTGYENNTYQKHRDIARGESVAFLYRYMDSPTVTDPAEFPDVPESSTFFDAISWANAEEITTGYKDGTFRQFDEVTRGEFASFVFRTVGPEPGTVEGEGFPDVPESSAHHEAIVWMAEQDISTGYADGNYRPGHEITRGEVAALLSRAHEVTGG
;
A
#
# COMPACT_ATOMS: atom_id res chain seq x y z
N MET A 1 43.89 29.07 0.94
CA MET A 1 44.95 29.80 0.20
C MET A 1 46.29 29.08 0.34
N SER A 2 46.85 28.62 -0.78
CA SER A 2 48.28 28.36 -1.11
C SER A 2 49.06 27.25 -0.37
N ARG A 3 49.80 26.31 -0.98
CA ARG A 3 50.07 25.85 -2.38
C ARG A 3 50.90 24.54 -2.28
N ASN A 4 50.66 23.62 -3.23
CA ASN A 4 51.48 22.51 -3.80
C ASN A 4 53.03 22.57 -3.67
N PRO A 5 53.86 21.50 -3.92
CA PRO A 5 53.68 20.47 -4.99
C PRO A 5 54.26 19.03 -4.84
N LYS A 6 53.65 18.09 -5.62
CA LYS A 6 54.17 16.98 -6.46
C LYS A 6 55.26 16.00 -5.95
N THR A 7 54.98 14.68 -6.05
CA THR A 7 55.98 13.62 -6.35
C THR A 7 55.40 12.41 -7.11
N ALA A 8 56.25 11.83 -7.97
CA ALA A 8 56.01 10.72 -8.88
C ALA A 8 56.43 9.35 -8.30
N ARG A 9 55.88 8.24 -8.82
CA ARG A 9 56.32 6.86 -8.50
C ARG A 9 57.00 6.17 -9.69
N ARG A 10 58.12 5.50 -9.40
CA ARG A 10 58.87 4.59 -10.28
C ARG A 10 58.90 3.17 -9.69
N ARG A 11 58.86 2.21 -10.61
CA ARG A 11 59.03 0.75 -10.53
C ARG A 11 60.21 0.24 -9.67
N ARG A 12 60.07 -1.01 -9.17
CA ARG A 12 60.96 -2.20 -9.34
C ARG A 12 60.37 -3.35 -8.50
N ALA A 13 60.12 -4.59 -8.91
CA ALA A 13 60.66 -5.55 -9.90
C ALA A 13 61.40 -6.74 -9.23
N LEU A 14 61.35 -7.87 -9.94
CA LEU A 14 62.13 -9.12 -9.87
C LEU A 14 61.59 -10.24 -8.96
N THR A 15 61.13 -11.42 -9.44
CA THR A 15 61.63 -12.49 -10.36
C THR A 15 62.57 -13.52 -9.74
N ALA A 16 62.32 -14.82 -10.03
CA ALA A 16 63.30 -15.91 -10.20
C ALA A 16 62.56 -17.21 -10.67
N THR A 17 62.67 -17.69 -11.93
CA THR A 17 63.63 -18.64 -12.57
C THR A 17 63.30 -20.15 -12.44
N LEU A 18 62.99 -20.85 -13.55
CA LEU A 18 63.83 -21.80 -14.39
C LEU A 18 63.77 -23.26 -13.91
N ALA A 19 63.85 -24.35 -14.69
CA ALA A 19 64.15 -24.71 -16.10
C ALA A 19 63.67 -26.19 -16.31
N GLY A 20 63.52 -26.81 -17.49
CA GLY A 20 63.80 -26.50 -18.89
C GLY A 20 63.64 -27.78 -19.74
N ILE A 21 63.63 -27.67 -21.08
CA ILE A 21 63.88 -28.77 -22.04
C ILE A 21 64.69 -28.16 -23.21
N GLY A 22 65.78 -28.82 -23.62
CA GLY A 22 66.63 -28.41 -24.75
C GLY A 22 66.08 -28.84 -26.12
N LEU A 23 66.65 -28.54 -27.29
CA LEU A 23 67.54 -27.50 -27.86
C LEU A 23 67.94 -28.10 -29.23
N LEU A 24 67.80 -27.37 -30.35
CA LEU A 24 68.77 -27.34 -31.47
C LEU A 24 68.37 -26.32 -32.54
N ALA A 25 69.38 -25.76 -33.21
CA ALA A 25 69.45 -24.40 -33.74
C ALA A 25 69.60 -24.31 -35.27
N ALA A 26 69.29 -23.14 -35.87
CA ALA A 26 69.87 -22.60 -37.11
C ALA A 26 69.44 -21.11 -37.35
N PRO A 27 70.12 -20.32 -38.22
CA PRO A 27 70.27 -18.86 -38.07
C PRO A 27 69.43 -17.97 -39.01
N LEU A 28 69.39 -16.67 -38.66
CA LEU A 28 68.83 -15.53 -39.41
C LEU A 28 69.28 -15.44 -40.89
N ALA A 29 68.33 -15.27 -41.84
CA ALA A 29 68.26 -14.19 -42.85
C ALA A 29 67.28 -14.47 -44.03
N ALA A 30 66.40 -13.49 -44.32
CA ALA A 30 65.76 -13.04 -45.59
C ALA A 30 64.88 -13.95 -46.51
N ILE A 31 63.60 -13.50 -46.73
CA ILE A 31 62.75 -13.57 -47.97
C ILE A 31 62.28 -15.01 -48.43
N PRO A 32 61.20 -15.29 -49.22
CA PRO A 32 60.10 -14.51 -49.85
C PRO A 32 58.64 -15.04 -49.63
N ALA A 33 57.70 -14.26 -50.16
CA ALA A 33 56.34 -14.63 -50.57
C ALA A 33 56.24 -15.85 -51.51
N VAL A 34 55.16 -16.63 -51.38
CA VAL A 34 54.59 -17.55 -52.39
C VAL A 34 53.07 -17.51 -52.17
N ALA A 35 52.36 -16.65 -52.91
CA ALA A 35 51.61 -16.95 -54.14
C ALA A 35 50.21 -17.54 -53.89
N ALA A 36 49.22 -16.81 -54.40
CA ALA A 36 47.81 -17.14 -54.44
C ALA A 36 47.52 -18.53 -55.06
N PRO A 37 46.45 -19.23 -54.63
CA PRO A 37 45.69 -20.07 -55.53
C PRO A 37 44.91 -19.16 -56.51
N PRO A 38 44.96 -19.45 -57.81
CA PRO A 38 44.25 -18.70 -58.82
C PRO A 38 42.80 -19.15 -58.90
N GLY A 39 41.91 -18.16 -59.05
CA GLY A 39 40.79 -18.22 -59.98
C GLY A 39 39.59 -19.09 -59.64
N GLY A 40 38.43 -18.42 -59.63
CA GLY A 40 37.31 -18.83 -60.47
C GLY A 40 36.43 -19.94 -59.93
N GLY A 41 35.37 -19.52 -59.24
CA GLY A 41 34.19 -20.33 -59.02
C GLY A 41 33.17 -19.51 -58.24
N SER A 42 32.33 -18.76 -58.95
CA SER A 42 31.09 -18.25 -58.38
C SER A 42 30.27 -19.43 -57.87
N ASP A 43 29.88 -19.38 -56.59
CA ASP A 43 28.91 -20.32 -56.04
C ASP A 43 27.54 -20.01 -56.66
N PRO A 44 26.93 -20.93 -57.45
CA PRO A 44 25.63 -20.71 -58.06
C PRO A 44 24.48 -20.62 -57.04
N SER A 45 24.76 -20.78 -55.73
CA SER A 45 23.79 -20.61 -54.65
C SER A 45 23.45 -19.14 -54.37
N ILE A 46 24.40 -18.21 -54.51
CA ILE A 46 24.20 -16.77 -54.22
C ILE A 46 23.43 -16.08 -55.34
N ASP A 47 23.70 -16.43 -56.60
CA ASP A 47 22.93 -15.93 -57.76
C ASP A 47 21.48 -16.44 -57.75
N ARG A 48 21.20 -17.59 -57.11
CA ARG A 48 19.84 -18.12 -56.93
C ARG A 48 19.07 -17.41 -55.82
N ALA A 49 19.73 -16.98 -54.75
CA ALA A 49 19.11 -16.23 -53.67
C ALA A 49 18.76 -14.80 -54.10
N LEU A 50 19.58 -14.19 -54.96
CA LEU A 50 19.34 -12.83 -55.50
C LEU A 50 18.29 -12.78 -56.64
N GLN A 51 17.91 -13.92 -57.23
CA GLN A 51 16.92 -13.99 -58.32
C GLN A 51 15.59 -14.66 -57.94
N ALA A 52 15.40 -15.02 -56.67
CA ALA A 52 14.14 -15.60 -56.19
C ALA A 52 13.08 -14.52 -55.97
N GLY A 53 12.49 -14.04 -57.08
CA GLY A 53 11.08 -13.63 -57.17
C GLY A 53 10.50 -12.72 -56.09
N ALA A 54 11.14 -11.61 -55.74
CA ALA A 54 10.42 -10.51 -55.10
C ALA A 54 9.40 -9.92 -56.09
N GLU A 55 8.11 -10.01 -55.77
CA GLU A 55 7.09 -9.20 -56.44
C GLU A 55 7.28 -7.75 -55.97
N TYR A 56 8.03 -6.96 -56.73
CA TYR A 56 8.12 -5.51 -56.50
C TYR A 56 6.74 -4.86 -56.71
N LYS A 57 6.42 -3.88 -55.87
CA LYS A 57 5.22 -3.03 -55.99
C LYS A 57 5.64 -1.62 -56.42
N ASP A 58 4.67 -0.78 -56.75
CA ASP A 58 4.92 0.65 -56.89
C ASP A 58 5.15 1.24 -55.50
N GLY A 59 6.23 1.98 -55.29
CA GLY A 59 6.58 2.52 -53.97
C GLY A 59 7.96 3.15 -53.93
N ARG A 60 8.41 3.45 -52.71
CA ARG A 60 9.68 4.12 -52.45
C ARG A 60 10.77 3.11 -52.15
N TYR A 61 11.90 3.18 -52.85
CA TYR A 61 12.96 2.18 -52.75
C TYR A 61 14.35 2.80 -52.54
N PHE A 62 15.18 2.11 -51.77
CA PHE A 62 16.63 2.21 -51.82
C PHE A 62 17.18 1.44 -53.03
N VAL A 63 17.99 2.10 -53.85
CA VAL A 63 18.80 1.47 -54.89
C VAL A 63 20.25 1.47 -54.43
N ILE A 64 20.73 0.31 -53.99
CA ILE A 64 22.05 0.11 -53.38
C ILE A 64 23.03 -0.30 -54.48
N LEU A 65 24.17 0.36 -54.60
CA LEU A 65 25.21 0.08 -55.59
C LEU A 65 26.32 -0.80 -55.01
N LYS A 66 27.03 -1.52 -55.89
CA LYS A 66 28.07 -2.50 -55.50
C LYS A 66 29.39 -1.90 -55.03
N GLU A 67 29.69 -0.64 -55.34
CA GLU A 67 30.93 -0.02 -54.88
C GLU A 67 30.85 0.29 -53.38
N ASP A 68 31.95 0.06 -52.65
CA ASP A 68 32.01 0.30 -51.21
C ASP A 68 31.69 1.77 -50.87
N PRO A 69 30.97 2.04 -49.77
CA PRO A 69 30.77 3.41 -49.29
C PRO A 69 32.08 4.00 -48.74
N VAL A 70 32.13 5.34 -48.63
CA VAL A 70 33.33 6.10 -48.22
C VAL A 70 33.93 5.56 -46.91
N ALA A 71 33.10 5.22 -45.92
CA ALA A 71 33.57 4.77 -44.61
C ALA A 71 34.33 3.45 -44.65
N THR A 72 34.04 2.59 -45.64
CA THR A 72 34.62 1.23 -45.72
C THR A 72 35.48 1.01 -46.96
N TYR A 73 35.56 1.97 -47.88
CA TYR A 73 36.35 1.85 -49.10
C TYR A 73 37.86 1.79 -48.83
N ARG A 74 38.44 0.60 -49.02
CA ARG A 74 39.88 0.30 -48.78
C ARG A 74 40.77 0.53 -50.01
N GLY A 75 40.26 1.24 -51.02
CA GLY A 75 40.94 1.39 -52.31
C GLY A 75 40.62 0.24 -53.26
N GLY A 76 40.89 0.43 -54.56
CA GLY A 76 40.61 -0.58 -55.60
C GLY A 76 40.01 0.00 -56.88
N THR A 77 39.45 1.21 -56.81
CA THR A 77 38.97 1.97 -57.97
C THR A 77 40.08 2.88 -58.50
N ASP A 78 40.43 2.72 -59.77
CA ASP A 78 41.49 3.47 -60.42
C ASP A 78 41.27 4.98 -60.30
N GLY A 79 42.27 5.67 -59.74
CA GLY A 79 42.24 7.12 -59.56
C GLY A 79 41.64 7.61 -58.23
N PHE A 80 41.22 6.70 -57.34
CA PHE A 80 40.66 7.05 -56.02
C PHE A 80 41.44 6.38 -54.89
N PRO A 81 42.07 7.16 -53.99
CA PRO A 81 42.75 6.62 -52.81
C PRO A 81 41.75 6.01 -51.82
N ALA A 82 42.20 5.04 -51.02
CA ALA A 82 41.41 4.48 -49.92
C ALA A 82 40.94 5.58 -48.96
N THR A 83 39.70 5.44 -48.48
CA THR A 83 39.06 6.40 -47.56
C THR A 83 38.73 5.79 -46.21
N ALA A 84 38.69 4.46 -46.10
CA ALA A 84 38.45 3.77 -44.83
C ALA A 84 39.48 4.17 -43.76
N ALA A 85 38.99 4.54 -42.58
CA ALA A 85 39.84 4.91 -41.45
C ALA A 85 40.63 3.70 -40.94
N THR A 86 41.95 3.86 -40.78
CA THR A 86 42.83 2.79 -40.26
C THR A 86 42.98 2.81 -38.73
N ASP A 87 42.59 3.91 -38.09
CA ASP A 87 42.72 4.22 -36.67
C ASP A 87 41.38 4.59 -35.99
N GLY A 88 40.26 4.32 -36.68
CA GLY A 88 38.91 4.43 -36.13
C GLY A 88 38.20 5.78 -36.30
N THR A 89 38.82 6.78 -36.94
CA THR A 89 38.19 8.08 -37.23
C THR A 89 38.27 8.44 -38.71
N LEU A 90 37.13 8.66 -39.36
CA LEU A 90 37.05 9.07 -40.77
C LEU A 90 37.14 10.61 -40.88
N ASP A 91 38.15 11.12 -41.59
CA ASP A 91 38.24 12.55 -41.94
C ASP A 91 37.41 12.86 -43.20
N THR A 92 36.17 13.31 -42.99
CA THR A 92 35.21 13.63 -44.06
C THR A 92 35.63 14.82 -44.92
N ASP A 93 36.51 15.69 -44.42
CA ASP A 93 36.99 16.86 -45.15
C ASP A 93 38.22 16.57 -46.01
N SER A 94 38.80 15.38 -45.88
CA SER A 94 39.98 15.00 -46.65
C SER A 94 39.70 15.01 -48.16
N ALA A 95 40.68 15.46 -48.94
CA ALA A 95 40.57 15.50 -50.40
C ALA A 95 40.33 14.11 -51.02
N ALA A 96 40.74 13.05 -50.32
CA ALA A 96 40.48 11.66 -50.69
C ALA A 96 39.00 11.31 -50.55
N VAL A 97 38.41 11.58 -49.36
CA VAL A 97 36.99 11.35 -49.07
C VAL A 97 36.11 12.16 -50.00
N GLN A 98 36.30 13.48 -50.09
CA GLN A 98 35.48 14.33 -50.95
C GLN A 98 35.56 13.95 -52.44
N LYS A 99 36.70 13.40 -52.88
CA LYS A 99 36.86 12.96 -54.26
C LYS A 99 36.11 11.64 -54.52
N TYR A 100 36.17 10.70 -53.58
CA TYR A 100 35.48 9.41 -53.71
C TYR A 100 33.96 9.55 -53.52
N ASP A 101 33.53 10.37 -52.57
CA ASP A 101 32.13 10.76 -52.36
C ASP A 101 31.48 11.31 -53.65
N ARG A 102 32.14 12.26 -54.34
CA ARG A 102 31.67 12.78 -55.63
C ARG A 102 31.62 11.71 -56.72
N HIS A 103 32.54 10.75 -56.71
CA HIS A 103 32.54 9.64 -57.66
C HIS A 103 31.33 8.73 -57.45
N LEU A 104 31.06 8.34 -56.20
CA LEU A 104 29.87 7.56 -55.87
C LEU A 104 28.58 8.29 -56.24
N THR A 105 28.49 9.59 -55.95
CA THR A 105 27.34 10.43 -56.34
C THR A 105 27.15 10.46 -57.86
N VAL A 106 28.21 10.66 -58.64
CA VAL A 106 28.15 10.59 -60.11
C VAL A 106 27.67 9.22 -60.56
N ARG A 107 28.14 8.14 -59.92
CA ARG A 107 27.76 6.79 -60.29
C ARG A 107 26.30 6.47 -59.99
N GLN A 108 25.78 6.94 -58.87
CA GLN A 108 24.37 6.89 -58.53
C GLN A 108 23.52 7.64 -59.57
N MET A 109 23.94 8.85 -59.97
CA MET A 109 23.24 9.61 -61.02
C MET A 109 23.29 8.92 -62.39
N GLU A 110 24.37 8.20 -62.72
CA GLU A 110 24.48 7.41 -63.95
C GLU A 110 23.60 6.14 -63.93
N VAL A 111 23.24 5.61 -62.76
CA VAL A 111 22.26 4.53 -62.61
C VAL A 111 20.83 5.09 -62.66
N ALA A 112 20.56 6.17 -61.93
CA ALA A 112 19.25 6.83 -61.95
C ALA A 112 18.87 7.35 -63.34
N SER A 113 19.82 7.97 -64.06
CA SER A 113 19.58 8.51 -65.40
C SER A 113 19.39 7.44 -66.48
N SER A 114 19.95 6.23 -66.33
CA SER A 114 19.70 5.14 -67.28
C SER A 114 18.24 4.66 -67.28
N THR A 115 17.50 4.91 -66.20
CA THR A 115 16.09 4.50 -66.03
C THR A 115 15.14 5.72 -65.89
N SER A 116 15.64 6.94 -66.17
CA SER A 116 14.89 8.21 -66.10
C SER A 116 14.26 8.48 -64.72
N LEU A 117 14.97 8.15 -63.65
CA LEU A 117 14.51 8.28 -62.26
C LEU A 117 14.91 9.63 -61.67
N SER A 118 14.06 10.20 -60.82
CA SER A 118 14.43 11.31 -59.93
C SER A 118 15.06 10.77 -58.67
N VAL A 119 16.24 11.26 -58.31
CA VAL A 119 16.87 10.91 -57.04
C VAL A 119 16.41 11.89 -55.97
N ASP A 120 15.81 11.37 -54.89
CA ASP A 120 15.33 12.17 -53.77
C ASP A 120 16.43 12.37 -52.72
N LYS A 121 17.21 11.32 -52.45
CA LYS A 121 18.32 11.33 -51.49
C LYS A 121 19.49 10.49 -51.99
N HIS A 122 20.71 10.93 -51.67
CA HIS A 122 21.96 10.23 -51.94
C HIS A 122 22.61 9.82 -50.62
N PHE A 123 23.17 8.61 -50.60
CA PHE A 123 23.98 8.07 -49.53
C PHE A 123 25.30 7.59 -50.12
N THR A 124 26.42 8.09 -49.61
CA THR A 124 27.76 7.73 -50.09
C THR A 124 28.66 7.29 -48.93
N THR A 125 28.40 7.80 -47.73
CA THR A 125 29.32 7.69 -46.60
C THR A 125 29.23 6.35 -45.86
N ALA A 126 28.04 6.00 -45.36
CA ALA A 126 27.80 4.74 -44.63
C ALA A 126 27.28 3.63 -45.54
N LEU A 127 26.58 4.02 -46.61
CA LEU A 127 25.97 3.17 -47.61
C LEU A 127 26.15 3.86 -48.96
N ASN A 128 26.37 3.10 -50.04
CA ASN A 128 26.41 3.63 -51.40
C ASN A 128 25.04 3.36 -52.06
N ALA A 129 24.08 4.26 -51.84
CA ALA A 129 22.73 4.09 -52.32
C ALA A 129 22.08 5.43 -52.68
N PHE A 130 20.98 5.36 -53.42
CA PHE A 130 20.06 6.49 -53.56
C PHE A 130 18.62 6.05 -53.36
N VAL A 131 17.74 7.00 -53.02
CA VAL A 131 16.30 6.75 -52.87
C VAL A 131 15.53 7.39 -54.01
N SER A 132 14.54 6.66 -54.52
CA SER A 132 13.66 7.11 -55.61
C SER A 132 12.30 6.42 -55.51
N GLU A 133 11.25 7.09 -55.98
CA GLU A 133 9.95 6.47 -56.26
C GLU A 133 10.06 5.59 -57.52
N LEU A 134 9.81 4.30 -57.37
CA LEU A 134 9.87 3.31 -58.45
C LEU A 134 8.52 2.66 -58.67
N THR A 135 8.15 2.46 -59.93
CA THR A 135 7.16 1.44 -60.26
C THR A 135 7.73 0.04 -60.06
N ALA A 136 6.87 -0.95 -59.86
CA ALA A 136 7.22 -2.37 -59.80
C ALA A 136 8.14 -2.81 -60.95
N GLU A 137 7.90 -2.27 -62.17
CA GLU A 137 8.72 -2.56 -63.35
C GLU A 137 10.11 -1.93 -63.24
N GLN A 138 10.21 -0.69 -62.77
CA GLN A 138 11.50 0.01 -62.60
C GLN A 138 12.34 -0.62 -61.50
N ALA A 139 11.74 -1.01 -60.38
CA ALA A 139 12.42 -1.73 -59.30
C ALA A 139 12.97 -3.08 -59.80
N ARG A 140 12.20 -3.80 -60.61
CA ARG A 140 12.61 -5.06 -61.26
C ARG A 140 13.68 -4.87 -62.34
N GLU A 141 13.68 -3.74 -63.04
CA GLU A 141 14.71 -3.43 -64.05
C GLU A 141 16.03 -3.10 -63.36
N LEU A 142 15.99 -2.25 -62.32
CA LEU A 142 17.17 -1.87 -61.54
C LEU A 142 17.80 -3.04 -60.78
N SER A 143 17.00 -3.98 -60.25
CA SER A 143 17.55 -5.16 -59.56
C SER A 143 18.34 -6.09 -60.48
N LYS A 144 18.24 -5.91 -61.80
CA LYS A 144 19.03 -6.63 -62.82
C LYS A 144 20.23 -5.84 -63.34
N ASP A 145 20.42 -4.59 -62.93
CA ASP A 145 21.56 -3.78 -63.37
C ASP A 145 22.83 -4.27 -62.68
N ASP A 146 23.88 -4.58 -63.45
CA ASP A 146 25.13 -5.12 -62.93
C ASP A 146 25.84 -4.19 -61.92
N ARG A 147 25.49 -2.90 -61.88
CA ARG A 147 26.02 -1.89 -60.95
C ARG A 147 25.26 -1.85 -59.63
N VAL A 148 24.01 -2.33 -59.62
CA VAL A 148 23.12 -2.36 -58.47
C VAL A 148 23.37 -3.66 -57.70
N LEU A 149 23.58 -3.52 -56.40
CA LEU A 149 23.72 -4.62 -55.44
C LEU A 149 22.34 -5.15 -55.04
N ALA A 150 21.41 -4.23 -54.71
CA ALA A 150 20.06 -4.57 -54.30
C ALA A 150 19.10 -3.40 -54.53
N VAL A 151 17.82 -3.72 -54.69
CA VAL A 151 16.70 -2.77 -54.61
C VAL A 151 15.85 -3.19 -53.42
N SER A 152 15.77 -2.33 -52.39
CA SER A 152 15.10 -2.60 -51.12
C SER A 152 14.02 -1.56 -50.88
N GLU A 153 12.86 -1.96 -50.38
CA GLU A 153 11.78 -1.02 -50.03
C GLU A 153 12.24 -0.09 -48.90
N VAL A 154 11.73 1.14 -48.89
CA VAL A 154 11.86 2.02 -47.73
C VAL A 154 10.75 1.64 -46.78
N GLU A 155 11.11 0.92 -45.72
CA GLU A 155 10.19 0.51 -44.66
C GLU A 155 10.14 1.56 -43.55
N GLU A 156 8.95 1.79 -43.00
CA GLU A 156 8.76 2.46 -41.73
C GLU A 156 9.03 1.43 -40.63
N TYR A 157 9.97 1.70 -39.76
CA TYR A 157 10.27 0.87 -38.60
C TYR A 157 9.54 1.46 -37.40
N ALA A 158 8.67 0.68 -36.75
CA ALA A 158 8.04 1.07 -35.50
C ALA A 158 9.09 1.10 -34.36
N PRO A 159 8.87 1.89 -33.30
CA PRO A 159 9.60 1.73 -32.04
C PRO A 159 9.27 0.35 -31.45
N ASP A 160 10.28 -0.43 -31.06
CA ASP A 160 10.12 -1.73 -30.40
C ASP A 160 9.78 -1.51 -28.91
N TYR A 161 8.58 -0.98 -28.64
CA TYR A 161 8.14 -0.65 -27.29
C TYR A 161 7.39 -1.83 -26.65
N SER A 162 8.11 -2.73 -25.97
CA SER A 162 7.53 -3.96 -25.44
C SER A 162 8.12 -4.38 -24.11
N SER A 163 7.27 -4.59 -23.09
CA SER A 163 7.72 -5.13 -21.81
C SER A 163 8.30 -6.55 -21.96
N THR A 164 7.76 -7.35 -22.89
CA THR A 164 8.27 -8.71 -23.15
C THR A 164 9.66 -8.71 -23.76
N GLU A 165 10.00 -7.69 -24.56
CA GLU A 165 11.35 -7.51 -25.11
C GLU A 165 12.35 -7.07 -24.05
N PHE A 166 11.96 -6.12 -23.20
CA PHE A 166 12.76 -5.75 -22.03
C PHE A 166 13.05 -6.96 -21.13
N LEU A 167 12.05 -7.81 -20.93
CA LEU A 167 12.16 -9.08 -20.19
C LEU A 167 12.96 -10.17 -20.94
N GLY A 168 13.44 -9.88 -22.15
CA GLY A 168 14.26 -10.79 -22.95
C GLY A 168 13.53 -12.06 -23.37
N LEU A 169 12.20 -12.04 -23.50
CA LEU A 169 11.39 -13.21 -23.84
C LEU A 169 11.43 -13.59 -25.34
N PRO A 170 11.18 -12.66 -26.29
CA PRO A 170 11.09 -12.98 -27.71
C PRO A 170 12.45 -13.13 -28.41
N GLY A 171 12.42 -13.65 -29.63
CA GLY A 171 13.57 -13.74 -30.52
C GLY A 171 14.43 -15.01 -30.32
N PRO A 172 15.38 -15.30 -31.23
CA PRO A 172 16.12 -16.56 -31.26
C PRO A 172 17.02 -16.81 -30.04
N GLN A 173 17.36 -15.74 -29.30
CA GLN A 173 18.12 -15.81 -28.05
C GLN A 173 17.27 -15.50 -26.82
N GLY A 174 15.98 -15.23 -27.01
CA GLY A 174 15.07 -14.90 -25.92
C GLY A 174 14.66 -16.12 -25.10
N ALA A 175 14.13 -15.84 -23.92
CA ALA A 175 13.86 -16.85 -22.90
C ALA A 175 12.85 -17.90 -23.34
N TRP A 176 11.86 -17.53 -24.18
CA TRP A 176 10.92 -18.52 -24.72
C TRP A 176 11.63 -19.66 -25.44
N ASN A 177 12.63 -19.35 -26.27
CA ASN A 177 13.34 -20.36 -27.06
C ASN A 177 14.40 -21.12 -26.26
N ASN A 178 15.07 -20.44 -25.33
CA ASN A 178 16.23 -20.98 -24.63
C ASN A 178 15.88 -21.68 -23.31
N GLN A 179 14.84 -21.22 -22.61
CA GLN A 179 14.44 -21.72 -21.29
C GLN A 179 13.09 -22.44 -21.32
N TYR A 180 12.13 -21.98 -22.14
CA TYR A 180 10.74 -22.46 -22.11
C TYR A 180 10.34 -23.38 -23.27
N GLY A 181 11.31 -23.95 -23.99
CA GLY A 181 11.04 -24.96 -25.04
C GLY A 181 10.48 -24.41 -26.35
N GLY A 182 10.50 -23.10 -26.55
CA GLY A 182 10.00 -22.40 -27.72
C GLY A 182 8.70 -21.64 -27.47
N LEU A 183 8.35 -20.74 -28.39
CA LEU A 183 7.10 -19.96 -28.31
C LEU A 183 5.85 -20.85 -28.16
N ASP A 184 5.79 -21.99 -28.87
CA ASP A 184 4.66 -22.93 -28.81
C ASP A 184 4.51 -23.66 -27.45
N ALA A 185 5.53 -23.59 -26.60
CA ALA A 185 5.53 -24.18 -25.27
C ALA A 185 5.42 -23.13 -24.13
N ALA A 186 5.55 -21.84 -24.44
CA ALA A 186 5.58 -20.74 -23.48
C ALA A 186 4.25 -20.55 -22.73
N GLY A 187 4.06 -21.30 -21.64
CA GLY A 187 2.84 -21.32 -20.82
C GLY A 187 1.83 -22.40 -21.23
N LYS A 188 2.18 -23.31 -22.15
CA LYS A 188 1.24 -24.31 -22.66
C LYS A 188 0.75 -25.25 -21.55
N GLY A 189 -0.58 -25.41 -21.45
CA GLY A 189 -1.19 -26.29 -20.44
C GLY A 189 -1.38 -25.63 -19.08
N VAL A 190 -1.22 -24.31 -18.99
CA VAL A 190 -1.45 -23.51 -17.79
C VAL A 190 -2.64 -22.58 -18.01
N VAL A 191 -3.44 -22.36 -16.97
CA VAL A 191 -4.56 -21.41 -16.95
C VAL A 191 -4.26 -20.27 -15.98
N VAL A 192 -4.26 -19.04 -16.49
CA VAL A 192 -4.17 -17.81 -15.69
C VAL A 192 -5.58 -17.31 -15.41
N GLY A 193 -5.96 -17.27 -14.13
CA GLY A 193 -7.18 -16.63 -13.66
C GLY A 193 -6.96 -15.14 -13.43
N VAL A 194 -7.84 -14.31 -13.98
CA VAL A 194 -7.79 -12.85 -13.88
C VAL A 194 -9.02 -12.39 -13.09
N ILE A 195 -8.78 -11.87 -11.88
CA ILE A 195 -9.83 -11.33 -11.00
C ILE A 195 -9.77 -9.80 -11.11
N ASP A 196 -10.73 -9.21 -11.81
CA ASP A 196 -10.61 -7.83 -12.31
C ASP A 196 -11.97 -7.22 -12.76
N THR A 197 -11.98 -6.26 -13.68
CA THR A 197 -13.16 -5.62 -14.31
C THR A 197 -13.80 -6.43 -15.45
N GLY A 198 -13.31 -7.64 -15.71
CA GLY A 198 -13.80 -8.53 -16.78
C GLY A 198 -12.83 -8.63 -17.96
N TYR A 199 -13.34 -8.92 -19.16
CA TYR A 199 -12.55 -8.82 -20.40
C TYR A 199 -13.39 -8.38 -21.61
N TYR A 200 -12.73 -7.85 -22.65
CA TYR A 200 -13.34 -7.56 -23.94
C TYR A 200 -13.18 -8.75 -24.93
N PRO A 201 -14.26 -9.45 -25.33
CA PRO A 201 -14.16 -10.69 -26.10
C PRO A 201 -13.53 -10.61 -27.47
N GLU A 202 -13.66 -9.46 -28.15
CA GLU A 202 -13.15 -9.29 -29.53
C GLU A 202 -11.69 -8.81 -29.55
N GLN A 203 -11.02 -8.74 -28.38
CA GLN A 203 -9.62 -8.38 -28.29
C GLN A 203 -8.74 -9.43 -29.01
N GLU A 204 -7.96 -9.00 -30.00
CA GLU A 204 -7.13 -9.90 -30.84
C GLU A 204 -6.09 -10.67 -30.03
N MET A 205 -5.53 -10.08 -28.97
CA MET A 205 -4.62 -10.79 -28.06
C MET A 205 -5.32 -11.90 -27.24
N LEU A 206 -6.65 -11.92 -27.18
CA LEU A 206 -7.45 -12.97 -26.52
C LEU A 206 -8.24 -13.82 -27.54
N ALA A 207 -7.96 -13.67 -28.83
CA ALA A 207 -8.60 -14.45 -29.88
C ALA A 207 -8.27 -15.94 -29.74
N GLY A 208 -9.27 -16.79 -30.00
CA GLY A 208 -9.13 -18.23 -29.98
C GLY A 208 -10.17 -18.91 -30.87
N ASP A 209 -9.95 -20.17 -31.17
CA ASP A 209 -10.88 -20.99 -31.96
C ASP A 209 -12.06 -21.46 -31.10
N PRO A 210 -13.24 -21.71 -31.70
CA PRO A 210 -14.33 -22.40 -31.01
C PRO A 210 -13.90 -23.77 -30.49
N VAL A 211 -14.20 -24.06 -29.22
CA VAL A 211 -13.76 -25.30 -28.57
C VAL A 211 -14.59 -26.50 -29.07
N PRO A 212 -13.96 -27.54 -29.64
CA PRO A 212 -14.66 -28.71 -30.14
C PRO A 212 -15.03 -29.69 -29.02
N ALA A 213 -16.01 -30.56 -29.27
CA ALA A 213 -16.24 -31.73 -28.41
C ALA A 213 -15.03 -32.67 -28.39
N LEU A 214 -14.75 -33.27 -27.22
CA LEU A 214 -13.60 -34.17 -27.05
C LEU A 214 -13.60 -35.30 -28.09
N SER A 215 -12.50 -35.42 -28.83
CA SER A 215 -12.25 -36.49 -29.79
C SER A 215 -10.95 -37.21 -29.47
N GLY A 216 -11.04 -38.39 -28.84
CA GLY A 216 -9.88 -39.17 -28.41
C GLY A 216 -9.55 -38.93 -26.93
N GLU A 217 -8.27 -39.06 -26.58
CA GLU A 217 -7.77 -38.76 -25.23
C GLU A 217 -7.40 -37.26 -25.13
N PRO A 218 -7.71 -36.58 -24.01
CA PRO A 218 -7.27 -35.21 -23.76
C PRO A 218 -5.77 -35.02 -23.96
N GLN A 219 -5.37 -33.89 -24.54
CA GLN A 219 -3.97 -33.51 -24.73
C GLN A 219 -3.67 -32.26 -23.90
N VAL A 220 -2.45 -32.16 -23.39
CA VAL A 220 -2.03 -31.03 -22.54
C VAL A 220 -2.14 -29.72 -23.33
N GLY A 221 -2.83 -28.74 -22.76
CA GLY A 221 -3.00 -27.41 -23.36
C GLY A 221 -4.01 -27.35 -24.51
N GLU A 222 -4.71 -28.45 -24.84
CA GLU A 222 -5.73 -28.46 -25.89
C GLU A 222 -7.13 -28.49 -25.25
N PRO A 223 -7.91 -27.39 -25.33
CA PRO A 223 -9.23 -27.33 -24.72
C PRO A 223 -10.27 -28.16 -25.50
N TYR A 224 -11.25 -28.69 -24.77
CA TYR A 224 -12.34 -29.50 -25.32
C TYR A 224 -13.64 -29.31 -24.52
N LEU A 225 -14.79 -29.51 -25.17
CA LEU A 225 -16.07 -29.56 -24.46
C LEU A 225 -16.24 -30.94 -23.80
N ASP A 226 -16.48 -30.92 -22.48
CA ASP A 226 -16.77 -32.13 -21.72
C ASP A 226 -18.21 -32.64 -21.95
N ALA A 227 -18.59 -33.74 -21.29
CA ALA A 227 -19.92 -34.34 -21.47
C ALA A 227 -21.08 -33.45 -21.00
N SER A 228 -20.82 -32.45 -20.15
CA SER A 228 -21.78 -31.43 -19.75
C SER A 228 -21.83 -30.22 -20.68
N GLY A 229 -20.92 -30.14 -21.65
CA GLY A 229 -20.80 -28.99 -22.56
C GLY A 229 -19.95 -27.85 -21.99
N ARG A 230 -19.22 -28.08 -20.89
CA ARG A 230 -18.29 -27.11 -20.31
C ARG A 230 -16.93 -27.20 -20.98
N ILE A 231 -16.21 -26.08 -21.06
CA ILE A 231 -14.83 -26.08 -21.57
C ILE A 231 -13.94 -26.70 -20.49
N ALA A 232 -13.13 -27.68 -20.91
CA ALA A 232 -12.17 -28.34 -20.06
C ALA A 232 -10.82 -28.43 -20.78
N MET A 233 -9.73 -28.48 -20.02
CA MET A 233 -8.39 -28.61 -20.57
C MET A 233 -7.53 -29.51 -19.66
N LEU A 234 -6.81 -30.46 -20.26
CA LEU A 234 -5.78 -31.20 -19.52
C LEU A 234 -4.60 -30.26 -19.29
N LYS A 235 -4.23 -30.06 -18.03
CA LYS A 235 -3.17 -29.15 -17.62
C LYS A 235 -1.80 -29.82 -17.62
N ALA A 236 -0.73 -29.01 -17.51
CA ALA A 236 0.65 -29.48 -17.50
C ALA A 236 0.97 -30.39 -16.29
N ASP A 237 0.33 -30.14 -15.14
CA ASP A 237 0.38 -30.96 -13.90
C ASP A 237 -0.39 -32.29 -14.00
N GLY A 238 -1.06 -32.55 -15.13
CA GLY A 238 -1.87 -33.75 -15.35
C GLY A 238 -3.27 -33.69 -14.72
N THR A 239 -3.64 -32.60 -14.06
CA THR A 239 -5.00 -32.34 -13.59
C THR A 239 -5.83 -31.68 -14.72
N THR A 240 -7.10 -31.35 -14.46
CA THR A 240 -8.01 -30.86 -15.50
C THR A 240 -8.71 -29.59 -15.04
N PHE A 241 -8.51 -28.52 -15.80
CA PHE A 241 -9.31 -27.30 -15.69
C PHE A 241 -10.73 -27.55 -16.20
N ARG A 242 -11.75 -26.96 -15.56
CA ARG A 242 -13.14 -26.95 -16.02
C ARG A 242 -13.81 -25.63 -15.66
N GLY A 243 -14.23 -24.86 -16.66
CA GLY A 243 -14.88 -23.58 -16.43
C GLY A 243 -16.13 -23.38 -17.29
N ASP A 244 -16.94 -22.41 -16.90
CA ASP A 244 -18.16 -22.01 -17.61
C ASP A 244 -17.99 -20.66 -18.29
N CYS A 245 -18.70 -20.46 -19.40
CA CYS A 245 -18.89 -19.14 -19.99
C CYS A 245 -20.25 -18.61 -19.55
N GLU A 246 -20.26 -17.76 -18.54
CA GLU A 246 -21.48 -17.28 -17.91
C GLU A 246 -22.22 -16.28 -18.80
N VAL A 247 -23.53 -16.47 -18.95
CA VAL A 247 -24.40 -15.59 -19.74
C VAL A 247 -24.74 -14.35 -18.92
N GLY A 248 -24.67 -13.18 -19.53
CA GLY A 248 -25.01 -11.90 -18.89
C GLY A 248 -25.60 -10.89 -19.88
N GLU A 249 -25.69 -9.63 -19.46
CA GLU A 249 -26.09 -8.54 -20.34
C GLU A 249 -25.07 -8.30 -21.46
N ASP A 250 -25.53 -8.22 -22.70
CA ASP A 250 -24.67 -8.09 -23.90
C ASP A 250 -23.55 -9.17 -24.00
N PHE A 251 -23.73 -10.31 -23.33
CA PHE A 251 -22.79 -11.43 -23.31
C PHE A 251 -23.54 -12.77 -23.40
N THR A 252 -23.38 -13.50 -24.50
CA THR A 252 -24.24 -14.64 -24.85
C THR A 252 -23.82 -15.98 -24.24
N GLY A 253 -22.60 -16.07 -23.70
CA GLY A 253 -21.96 -17.31 -23.26
C GLY A 253 -21.29 -18.09 -24.41
N GLU A 254 -21.26 -17.55 -25.63
CA GLU A 254 -20.54 -18.12 -26.78
C GLU A 254 -19.17 -17.45 -27.01
N GLU A 255 -18.84 -16.43 -26.22
CA GLU A 255 -17.63 -15.59 -26.34
C GLU A 255 -16.35 -16.28 -25.84
N CYS A 256 -16.48 -17.29 -24.97
CA CYS A 256 -15.33 -18.11 -24.55
C CYS A 256 -14.87 -19.02 -25.69
N ASN A 257 -13.56 -19.21 -25.79
CA ASN A 257 -12.89 -19.83 -26.93
C ASN A 257 -11.67 -20.65 -26.46
N SER A 258 -10.80 -21.07 -27.37
CA SER A 258 -9.62 -21.87 -27.02
C SER A 258 -8.54 -21.11 -26.24
N LYS A 259 -8.67 -19.77 -26.12
CA LYS A 259 -7.78 -18.87 -25.39
C LYS A 259 -8.38 -18.44 -24.06
N VAL A 260 -9.62 -17.94 -24.06
CA VAL A 260 -10.40 -17.63 -22.85
C VAL A 260 -11.35 -18.78 -22.57
N LEU A 261 -11.00 -19.64 -21.61
CA LEU A 261 -11.71 -20.89 -21.36
C LEU A 261 -13.00 -20.71 -20.55
N SER A 262 -13.07 -19.65 -19.74
CA SER A 262 -14.22 -19.32 -18.90
C SER A 262 -14.26 -17.83 -18.61
N ALA A 263 -15.47 -17.36 -18.31
CA ALA A 263 -15.73 -15.99 -17.93
C ALA A 263 -16.94 -15.95 -16.99
N ARG A 264 -16.78 -15.33 -15.82
CA ARG A 264 -17.79 -15.20 -14.76
C ARG A 264 -17.83 -13.77 -14.23
N TYR A 265 -18.92 -13.41 -13.56
CA TYR A 265 -19.06 -12.11 -12.91
C TYR A 265 -19.79 -12.23 -11.57
N TYR A 266 -19.51 -11.32 -10.64
CA TYR A 266 -20.05 -11.32 -9.27
C TYR A 266 -20.55 -9.91 -8.96
N SER A 267 -21.87 -9.71 -9.05
CA SER A 267 -22.50 -8.38 -8.99
C SER A 267 -23.37 -8.15 -7.75
N GLU A 268 -23.54 -9.15 -6.88
CA GLU A 268 -24.54 -9.10 -5.82
C GLU A 268 -24.38 -7.87 -4.90
N ASP A 269 -23.15 -7.57 -4.49
CA ASP A 269 -22.87 -6.42 -3.62
C ASP A 269 -22.92 -5.10 -4.37
N PHE A 270 -22.39 -5.05 -5.60
CA PHE A 270 -22.55 -3.88 -6.48
C PHE A 270 -24.03 -3.52 -6.65
N GLU A 271 -24.89 -4.52 -6.88
CA GLU A 271 -26.31 -4.30 -7.06
C GLU A 271 -27.02 -3.89 -5.77
N ALA A 272 -26.50 -4.30 -4.62
CA ALA A 272 -27.02 -3.95 -3.30
C ALA A 272 -26.64 -2.54 -2.87
N PHE A 273 -25.41 -2.11 -3.13
CA PHE A 273 -24.88 -0.81 -2.72
C PHE A 273 -25.13 0.29 -3.75
N VAL A 274 -25.17 -0.04 -5.04
CA VAL A 274 -25.32 0.95 -6.13
C VAL A 274 -26.69 0.81 -6.81
N PRO A 275 -27.61 1.77 -6.59
CA PRO A 275 -28.90 1.80 -7.27
C PRO A 275 -28.75 1.88 -8.79
N GLU A 276 -29.68 1.27 -9.54
CA GLU A 276 -29.63 1.24 -11.02
C GLU A 276 -29.47 2.62 -11.68
N GLY A 277 -29.97 3.69 -11.05
CA GLY A 277 -29.87 5.05 -11.57
C GLY A 277 -28.48 5.69 -11.45
N ASP A 278 -27.64 5.17 -10.55
CA ASP A 278 -26.33 5.72 -10.19
C ASP A 278 -25.17 4.88 -10.77
N ARG A 279 -25.47 3.72 -11.39
CA ARG A 279 -24.50 2.90 -12.13
C ARG A 279 -24.06 3.59 -13.41
N ASP A 280 -22.86 3.29 -13.89
CA ASP A 280 -22.42 3.81 -15.17
C ASP A 280 -23.36 3.26 -16.26
N PRO A 281 -23.91 4.10 -17.16
CA PRO A 281 -24.86 3.65 -18.17
C PRO A 281 -24.28 2.63 -19.18
N ARG A 282 -22.96 2.48 -19.22
CA ARG A 282 -22.24 1.50 -20.04
C ARG A 282 -22.03 0.18 -19.30
N GLU A 283 -22.13 0.17 -17.98
CA GLU A 283 -21.91 -1.04 -17.19
C GLU A 283 -22.91 -2.13 -17.57
N ARG A 284 -22.45 -3.39 -17.56
CA ARG A 284 -23.23 -4.57 -17.96
C ARG A 284 -23.02 -5.66 -16.95
N LEU A 285 -24.11 -6.16 -16.36
CA LEU A 285 -24.10 -7.31 -15.44
C LEU A 285 -23.76 -8.59 -16.22
N SER A 286 -22.47 -8.75 -16.50
CA SER A 286 -21.85 -9.76 -17.35
C SER A 286 -20.33 -9.75 -17.16
N PRO A 287 -19.58 -10.73 -17.71
CA PRO A 287 -18.11 -10.68 -17.71
C PRO A 287 -17.48 -9.63 -18.64
N LEU A 288 -18.28 -8.83 -19.36
CA LEU A 288 -17.81 -7.82 -20.30
C LEU A 288 -17.09 -6.68 -19.56
N ASP A 289 -15.90 -6.33 -20.05
CA ASP A 289 -15.12 -5.21 -19.54
C ASP A 289 -15.41 -3.91 -20.29
N ILE A 290 -15.77 -2.88 -19.54
CA ILE A 290 -16.03 -1.52 -20.02
C ILE A 290 -15.02 -0.48 -19.51
N SER A 291 -14.09 -0.90 -18.64
CA SER A 291 -13.09 -0.09 -17.94
C SER A 291 -11.66 -0.38 -18.43
N SER A 292 -11.49 -1.40 -19.27
CA SER A 292 -10.23 -1.83 -19.89
C SER A 292 -9.23 -2.51 -18.97
N HIS A 293 -9.31 -2.28 -17.65
CA HIS A 293 -8.30 -2.74 -16.70
C HIS A 293 -8.12 -4.27 -16.73
N GLY A 294 -9.20 -5.05 -16.65
CA GLY A 294 -9.15 -6.51 -16.74
C GLY A 294 -8.71 -7.05 -18.09
N THR A 295 -9.10 -6.40 -19.19
CA THR A 295 -8.59 -6.74 -20.53
C THR A 295 -7.08 -6.50 -20.62
N HIS A 296 -6.59 -5.40 -20.04
CA HIS A 296 -5.18 -5.01 -20.04
C HIS A 296 -4.33 -5.97 -19.22
N THR A 297 -4.77 -6.33 -18.01
CA THR A 297 -4.08 -7.29 -17.15
C THR A 297 -4.06 -8.69 -17.75
N ALA A 298 -5.19 -9.15 -18.32
CA ALA A 298 -5.28 -10.46 -18.99
C ALA A 298 -4.34 -10.56 -20.21
N THR A 299 -4.30 -9.53 -21.05
CA THR A 299 -3.45 -9.51 -22.25
C THR A 299 -1.98 -9.31 -21.92
N THR A 300 -1.65 -8.61 -20.84
CA THR A 300 -0.27 -8.51 -20.33
C THR A 300 0.25 -9.88 -19.86
N ALA A 301 -0.55 -10.61 -19.08
CA ALA A 301 -0.12 -11.91 -18.54
C ALA A 301 -0.03 -12.98 -19.63
N ALA A 302 -1.07 -13.09 -20.46
CA ALA A 302 -1.24 -14.23 -21.35
C ALA A 302 -1.77 -13.85 -22.73
N GLY A 303 -1.65 -12.61 -23.20
CA GLY A 303 -2.05 -12.25 -24.57
C GLY A 303 -1.27 -13.02 -25.65
N ASN A 304 -1.92 -13.33 -26.77
CA ASN A 304 -1.31 -13.98 -27.92
C ASN A 304 -0.13 -13.16 -28.48
N ASN A 305 0.89 -13.87 -28.96
CA ASN A 305 2.08 -13.27 -29.57
C ASN A 305 1.84 -12.91 -31.04
N GLY A 306 2.53 -11.87 -31.52
CA GLY A 306 2.57 -11.52 -32.95
C GLY A 306 1.36 -10.69 -33.39
N VAL A 307 0.78 -9.94 -32.45
CA VAL A 307 -0.40 -9.10 -32.69
C VAL A 307 0.04 -7.65 -32.82
N ASP A 308 -0.25 -7.02 -33.95
CA ASP A 308 0.13 -5.62 -34.20
C ASP A 308 -0.65 -4.68 -33.27
N GLN A 309 0.06 -4.00 -32.37
CA GLN A 309 -0.53 -3.14 -31.35
C GLN A 309 -0.70 -1.72 -31.91
N VAL A 310 -1.89 -1.46 -32.45
CA VAL A 310 -2.23 -0.18 -33.07
C VAL A 310 -3.04 0.68 -32.11
N PHE A 311 -2.50 1.84 -31.71
CA PHE A 311 -3.20 2.79 -30.84
C PHE A 311 -2.99 4.24 -31.27
N ASN A 312 -3.67 5.16 -30.56
CA ASN A 312 -3.60 6.59 -30.77
C ASN A 312 -3.97 6.90 -32.21
N GLY A 313 -5.15 6.53 -32.69
CA GLY A 313 -5.59 6.86 -34.06
C GLY A 313 -4.72 6.27 -35.17
N GLY A 314 -4.36 4.99 -35.05
CA GLY A 314 -3.79 4.19 -36.14
C GLY A 314 -2.26 4.08 -36.19
N VAL A 315 -1.54 4.45 -35.12
CA VAL A 315 -0.08 4.28 -35.05
C VAL A 315 0.22 2.86 -34.57
N SER A 316 1.00 2.10 -35.34
CA SER A 316 1.51 0.80 -34.91
C SER A 316 2.71 1.00 -33.99
N TYR A 317 2.71 0.26 -32.88
CA TYR A 317 3.82 0.14 -31.94
C TYR A 317 4.50 -1.23 -32.04
N GLY A 318 4.34 -1.90 -33.19
CA GLY A 318 4.92 -3.20 -33.46
C GLY A 318 4.05 -4.37 -33.02
N GLU A 319 4.56 -5.57 -33.28
CA GLU A 319 3.94 -6.82 -32.85
C GLU A 319 4.18 -7.06 -31.35
N GLY A 320 3.11 -7.12 -30.57
CA GLY A 320 3.15 -7.38 -29.14
C GLY A 320 2.83 -8.84 -28.77
N SER A 321 2.99 -9.13 -27.48
CA SER A 321 2.67 -10.41 -26.84
C SER A 321 2.40 -10.21 -25.35
N GLY A 322 1.61 -11.09 -24.75
CA GLY A 322 1.67 -11.30 -23.30
C GLY A 322 2.92 -12.11 -22.92
N VAL A 323 3.23 -12.17 -21.62
CA VAL A 323 4.43 -12.88 -21.12
C VAL A 323 4.35 -14.40 -21.35
N ALA A 324 3.16 -15.00 -21.19
CA ALA A 324 2.90 -16.43 -21.42
C ALA A 324 1.87 -16.64 -22.55
N PRO A 325 2.25 -16.47 -23.83
CA PRO A 325 1.31 -16.41 -24.93
C PRO A 325 0.56 -17.73 -25.20
N GLN A 326 1.04 -18.88 -24.71
CA GLN A 326 0.36 -20.18 -24.85
C GLN A 326 -0.43 -20.59 -23.60
N ALA A 327 -0.40 -19.79 -22.53
CA ALA A 327 -1.31 -20.00 -21.39
C ALA A 327 -2.74 -19.62 -21.79
N ALA A 328 -3.72 -20.32 -21.21
CA ALA A 328 -5.12 -19.97 -21.37
C ALA A 328 -5.57 -19.02 -20.25
N VAL A 329 -6.70 -18.33 -20.44
CA VAL A 329 -7.23 -17.32 -19.52
C VAL A 329 -8.58 -17.77 -18.96
N SER A 330 -8.81 -17.48 -17.70
CA SER A 330 -10.11 -17.60 -17.02
C SER A 330 -10.46 -16.26 -16.38
N VAL A 331 -11.61 -15.68 -16.71
CA VAL A 331 -11.98 -14.32 -16.26
C VAL A 331 -12.98 -14.37 -15.12
N TYR A 332 -12.75 -13.55 -14.10
CA TYR A 332 -13.62 -13.37 -12.94
C TYR A 332 -13.84 -11.87 -12.68
N LYS A 333 -14.97 -11.33 -13.13
CA LYS A 333 -15.29 -9.91 -12.92
C LYS A 333 -15.82 -9.66 -11.52
N VAL A 334 -15.11 -8.87 -10.73
CA VAL A 334 -15.49 -8.48 -9.36
C VAL A 334 -15.54 -6.96 -9.15
N CYS A 335 -15.02 -6.20 -10.13
CA CYS A 335 -14.96 -4.75 -10.11
C CYS A 335 -15.98 -4.16 -11.09
N TRP A 336 -16.62 -3.07 -10.67
CA TRP A 336 -17.76 -2.44 -11.35
C TRP A 336 -17.64 -0.91 -11.37
N GLU A 337 -18.14 -0.29 -12.43
CA GLU A 337 -18.12 1.17 -12.62
C GLU A 337 -19.47 1.81 -12.24
N ASP A 338 -19.42 2.97 -11.60
CA ASP A 338 -20.59 3.79 -11.32
C ASP A 338 -20.33 5.30 -11.50
N THR A 339 -21.28 6.13 -11.05
CA THR A 339 -21.17 7.59 -11.14
C THR A 339 -20.56 8.25 -9.91
N ASP A 340 -20.29 7.49 -8.85
CA ASP A 340 -19.73 7.95 -7.58
C ASP A 340 -18.52 7.09 -7.20
N PRO A 341 -17.29 7.60 -7.31
CA PRO A 341 -16.08 6.82 -7.09
C PRO A 341 -15.99 6.19 -5.69
N ASP A 342 -16.79 6.64 -4.71
CA ASP A 342 -16.83 6.07 -3.36
C ASP A 342 -17.75 4.83 -3.25
N THR A 343 -18.68 4.63 -4.18
CA THR A 343 -19.60 3.47 -4.18
C THR A 343 -19.26 2.43 -5.24
N GLY A 344 -18.49 2.81 -6.26
CA GLY A 344 -18.00 1.94 -7.32
C GLY A 344 -16.74 1.17 -6.91
N GLY A 345 -16.35 0.16 -7.69
CA GLY A 345 -15.11 -0.59 -7.48
C GLY A 345 -15.32 -2.08 -7.19
N CYS A 346 -14.40 -2.65 -6.40
CA CYS A 346 -14.27 -4.09 -6.21
C CYS A 346 -14.69 -4.49 -4.80
N TYR A 347 -15.56 -5.49 -4.67
CA TYR A 347 -16.08 -5.93 -3.36
C TYR A 347 -15.34 -7.18 -2.85
N GLY A 348 -14.96 -7.18 -1.57
CA GLY A 348 -14.19 -8.28 -0.96
C GLY A 348 -14.92 -9.63 -0.99
N THR A 349 -16.25 -9.63 -0.83
CA THR A 349 -17.11 -10.83 -0.94
C THR A 349 -17.06 -11.43 -2.36
N ALA A 350 -17.13 -10.58 -3.39
CA ALA A 350 -17.01 -10.96 -4.79
C ALA A 350 -15.62 -11.51 -5.09
N SER A 351 -14.56 -10.89 -4.55
CA SER A 351 -13.19 -11.40 -4.63
C SER A 351 -13.07 -12.80 -4.00
N VAL A 352 -13.61 -13.01 -2.80
CA VAL A 352 -13.60 -14.34 -2.15
C VAL A 352 -14.34 -15.38 -3.00
N ALA A 353 -15.52 -15.06 -3.52
CA ALA A 353 -16.29 -15.95 -4.38
C ALA A 353 -15.54 -16.28 -5.68
N ALA A 354 -14.88 -15.29 -6.29
CA ALA A 354 -14.04 -15.48 -7.46
C ALA A 354 -12.85 -16.40 -7.19
N ILE A 355 -12.18 -16.24 -6.04
CA ILE A 355 -11.05 -17.09 -5.64
C ILE A 355 -11.53 -18.52 -5.39
N GLU A 356 -12.64 -18.71 -4.67
CA GLU A 356 -13.23 -20.04 -4.45
C GLU A 356 -13.56 -20.72 -5.80
N GLN A 357 -14.17 -19.99 -6.71
CA GLN A 357 -14.49 -20.51 -8.03
C GLN A 357 -13.24 -20.81 -8.86
N ALA A 358 -12.19 -20.01 -8.76
CA ALA A 358 -10.91 -20.28 -9.42
C ALA A 358 -10.24 -21.58 -8.94
N ILE A 359 -10.34 -21.87 -7.64
CA ILE A 359 -9.91 -23.15 -7.05
C ILE A 359 -10.74 -24.31 -7.61
N ILE A 360 -12.07 -24.15 -7.67
CA ILE A 360 -12.98 -25.17 -8.21
C ILE A 360 -12.72 -25.44 -9.69
N ASP A 361 -12.49 -24.39 -10.48
CA ASP A 361 -12.25 -24.48 -11.91
C ASP A 361 -10.86 -25.08 -12.20
N GLY A 362 -9.93 -24.99 -11.25
CA GLY A 362 -8.59 -25.60 -11.32
C GLY A 362 -7.55 -24.72 -11.99
N VAL A 363 -7.63 -23.40 -11.79
CA VAL A 363 -6.64 -22.40 -12.23
C VAL A 363 -5.24 -22.71 -11.66
N ASP A 364 -4.17 -22.35 -12.36
CA ASP A 364 -2.78 -22.54 -11.90
C ASP A 364 -2.16 -21.26 -11.31
N VAL A 365 -2.51 -20.12 -11.89
CA VAL A 365 -1.96 -18.81 -11.52
C VAL A 365 -3.10 -17.79 -11.44
N LEU A 366 -3.15 -17.00 -10.38
CA LEU A 366 -4.06 -15.88 -10.21
C LEU A 366 -3.31 -14.56 -10.37
N ASN A 367 -3.86 -13.67 -11.19
CA ASN A 367 -3.54 -12.25 -11.20
C ASN A 367 -4.61 -11.49 -10.42
N TYR A 368 -4.19 -10.71 -9.43
CA TYR A 368 -5.05 -9.85 -8.62
C TYR A 368 -4.48 -8.42 -8.60
N SER A 369 -4.98 -7.59 -9.52
CA SER A 369 -4.52 -6.20 -9.71
C SER A 369 -5.43 -5.20 -8.99
N ILE A 370 -5.86 -5.55 -7.78
CA ILE A 370 -6.81 -4.80 -6.96
C ILE A 370 -6.11 -4.44 -5.65
N SER A 371 -6.54 -3.37 -4.96
CA SER A 371 -6.00 -3.00 -3.65
C SER A 371 -6.21 -4.11 -2.60
N GLY A 372 -5.48 -4.04 -1.50
CA GLY A 372 -5.53 -5.01 -0.40
C GLY A 372 -5.09 -4.41 0.93
N SER A 373 -5.04 -5.23 1.96
CA SER A 373 -4.62 -4.83 3.31
C SER A 373 -3.10 -4.66 3.42
N ASN A 374 -2.67 -3.67 4.22
CA ASN A 374 -1.28 -3.47 4.66
C ASN A 374 -1.05 -4.00 6.10
N ASN A 375 -2.02 -3.82 6.98
CA ASN A 375 -1.89 -4.05 8.44
C ASN A 375 -2.33 -5.45 8.90
N SER A 376 -2.95 -6.24 8.01
CA SER A 376 -3.44 -7.58 8.34
C SER A 376 -3.04 -8.62 7.30
N VAL A 377 -2.72 -9.82 7.77
CA VAL A 377 -2.57 -11.03 6.95
C VAL A 377 -3.81 -11.90 6.94
N VAL A 378 -4.82 -11.59 7.77
CA VAL A 378 -6.00 -12.43 8.03
C VAL A 378 -7.30 -11.83 7.48
N ASP A 379 -7.24 -10.85 6.59
CA ASP A 379 -8.45 -10.39 5.90
C ASP A 379 -9.06 -11.53 5.05
N PRO A 380 -10.39 -11.52 4.82
CA PRO A 380 -11.06 -12.63 4.14
C PRO A 380 -10.52 -12.95 2.74
N VAL A 381 -10.10 -11.92 1.98
CA VAL A 381 -9.55 -12.10 0.63
C VAL A 381 -8.16 -12.73 0.71
N SER A 382 -7.31 -12.26 1.62
CA SER A 382 -6.01 -12.87 1.90
C SER A 382 -6.14 -14.34 2.33
N LEU A 383 -7.08 -14.68 3.22
CA LEU A 383 -7.31 -16.08 3.63
C LEU A 383 -7.86 -16.96 2.50
N ALA A 384 -8.65 -16.40 1.59
CA ALA A 384 -9.05 -17.11 0.39
C ALA A 384 -7.83 -17.41 -0.51
N PHE A 385 -6.92 -16.45 -0.66
CA PHE A 385 -5.66 -16.68 -1.37
C PHE A 385 -4.73 -17.66 -0.67
N LYS A 386 -4.72 -17.74 0.66
CA LYS A 386 -4.03 -18.82 1.39
C LYS A 386 -4.53 -20.18 0.91
N SER A 387 -5.85 -20.34 0.85
CA SER A 387 -6.49 -21.56 0.39
C SER A 387 -6.17 -21.86 -1.08
N ALA A 388 -6.08 -20.84 -1.93
CA ALA A 388 -5.63 -20.99 -3.31
C ALA A 388 -4.17 -21.48 -3.39
N ALA A 389 -3.27 -20.86 -2.63
CA ALA A 389 -1.87 -21.29 -2.56
C ALA A 389 -1.71 -22.72 -2.03
N GLU A 390 -2.51 -23.13 -1.03
CA GLU A 390 -2.56 -24.52 -0.55
C GLU A 390 -3.08 -25.49 -1.60
N ALA A 391 -3.99 -25.04 -2.46
CA ALA A 391 -4.49 -25.81 -3.60
C ALA A 391 -3.47 -25.88 -4.77
N GLY A 392 -2.31 -25.25 -4.63
CA GLY A 392 -1.24 -25.25 -5.64
C GLY A 392 -1.32 -24.08 -6.63
N ILE A 393 -2.09 -23.03 -6.32
CA ILE A 393 -2.29 -21.88 -7.20
C ILE A 393 -1.32 -20.76 -6.82
N PHE A 394 -0.51 -20.29 -7.76
CA PHE A 394 0.34 -19.11 -7.54
C PHE A 394 -0.49 -17.83 -7.55
N VAL A 395 -0.27 -16.93 -6.60
CA VAL A 395 -0.98 -15.63 -6.55
C VAL A 395 -0.01 -14.47 -6.74
N SER A 396 -0.21 -13.72 -7.83
CA SER A 396 0.45 -12.46 -8.13
C SER A 396 -0.50 -11.31 -7.80
N ALA A 397 -0.10 -10.43 -6.87
CA ALA A 397 -0.92 -9.33 -6.41
C ALA A 397 -0.17 -7.98 -6.51
N SER A 398 -0.85 -6.93 -6.93
CA SER A 398 -0.27 -5.59 -7.03
C SER A 398 0.13 -5.03 -5.66
N ALA A 399 1.34 -4.46 -5.51
CA ALA A 399 1.78 -3.88 -4.24
C ALA A 399 1.02 -2.60 -3.84
N GLY A 400 0.28 -1.96 -4.75
CA GLY A 400 -0.46 -0.72 -4.51
C GLY A 400 0.22 0.50 -5.14
N ASN A 401 -0.53 1.59 -5.35
CA ASN A 401 -0.05 2.79 -6.05
C ASN A 401 0.02 4.07 -5.18
N SER A 402 0.17 3.91 -3.86
CA SER A 402 0.16 5.01 -2.87
C SER A 402 1.56 5.45 -2.42
N GLY A 403 2.62 4.99 -3.09
CA GLY A 403 3.99 5.43 -2.82
C GLY A 403 4.23 6.91 -3.17
N PRO A 404 5.40 7.48 -2.81
CA PRO A 404 6.61 6.78 -2.34
C PRO A 404 6.75 6.74 -0.80
N ALA A 405 5.76 7.19 -0.04
CA ALA A 405 5.81 7.13 1.42
C ALA A 405 5.97 5.68 1.91
N ALA A 406 6.68 5.49 3.02
CA ALA A 406 6.80 4.21 3.70
C ALA A 406 5.41 3.70 4.15
N GLN A 407 5.30 2.39 4.42
CA GLN A 407 4.07 1.76 4.92
C GLN A 407 2.84 2.00 4.03
N THR A 408 3.03 1.96 2.72
CA THR A 408 1.93 2.08 1.74
C THR A 408 1.64 0.76 1.04
N VAL A 409 2.50 -0.25 1.21
CA VAL A 409 2.41 -1.54 0.52
C VAL A 409 1.22 -2.38 0.98
N ASN A 410 0.54 -3.00 0.03
CA ASN A 410 -0.56 -3.93 0.26
C ASN A 410 -0.12 -5.40 0.07
N HIS A 411 -0.99 -6.33 0.47
CA HIS A 411 -0.81 -7.78 0.32
C HIS A 411 0.35 -8.35 1.15
N SER A 412 0.29 -8.07 2.45
CA SER A 412 1.32 -8.39 3.43
C SER A 412 1.49 -9.88 3.72
N ALA A 413 0.53 -10.73 3.35
CA ALA A 413 0.57 -12.14 3.67
C ALA A 413 1.69 -12.91 2.94
N PRO A 414 2.27 -13.96 3.56
CA PRO A 414 3.43 -14.68 3.00
C PRO A 414 3.08 -15.58 1.81
N TRP A 415 1.83 -16.04 1.71
CA TRP A 415 1.32 -16.89 0.61
C TRP A 415 0.99 -16.10 -0.68
N LEU A 416 1.06 -14.77 -0.63
CA LEU A 416 0.89 -13.86 -1.78
C LEU A 416 2.26 -13.41 -2.29
N THR A 417 2.36 -13.14 -3.59
CA THR A 417 3.51 -12.43 -4.17
C THR A 417 3.10 -11.00 -4.52
N SER A 418 3.52 -10.04 -3.70
CA SER A 418 3.26 -8.61 -3.87
C SER A 418 4.27 -8.00 -4.84
N VAL A 419 3.79 -7.29 -5.86
CA VAL A 419 4.60 -6.87 -7.02
C VAL A 419 4.68 -5.35 -7.11
N ALA A 420 5.90 -4.83 -6.99
CA ALA A 420 6.23 -3.42 -7.22
C ALA A 420 6.28 -3.09 -8.71
N ALA A 421 6.00 -1.84 -9.06
CA ALA A 421 6.05 -1.37 -10.44
C ALA A 421 7.41 -0.74 -10.74
N SER A 422 8.07 -1.19 -11.80
CA SER A 422 9.28 -0.58 -12.34
C SER A 422 9.09 -0.04 -13.76
N THR A 423 9.91 0.94 -14.13
CA THR A 423 10.10 1.36 -15.52
C THR A 423 10.85 0.28 -16.30
N PHE A 424 10.66 0.22 -17.62
CA PHE A 424 11.33 -0.77 -18.46
C PHE A 424 11.83 -0.22 -19.80
N SER A 425 11.49 1.02 -20.14
CA SER A 425 11.87 1.65 -21.40
C SER A 425 11.97 3.16 -21.22
N ASP A 426 12.89 3.77 -21.97
CA ASP A 426 13.08 5.21 -22.11
C ASP A 426 12.73 5.70 -23.53
N GLU A 427 11.98 4.91 -24.31
CA GLU A 427 11.68 5.23 -25.71
C GLU A 427 10.55 6.26 -25.87
N LEU A 428 9.59 6.29 -24.96
CA LEU A 428 8.46 7.23 -24.96
C LEU A 428 8.85 8.61 -24.43
N THR A 429 9.82 9.25 -25.08
CA THR A 429 10.38 10.54 -24.66
C THR A 429 9.78 11.71 -25.41
N GLY A 430 9.65 12.84 -24.70
CA GLY A 430 9.32 14.14 -25.25
C GLY A 430 10.25 15.21 -24.68
N THR A 431 10.41 16.31 -25.40
CA THR A 431 11.24 17.44 -24.94
C THR A 431 10.48 18.74 -25.02
N VAL A 432 10.56 19.55 -23.96
CA VAL A 432 10.17 20.97 -24.00
C VAL A 432 11.40 21.80 -24.36
N GLU A 433 11.38 22.49 -25.50
CA GLU A 433 12.47 23.33 -25.98
C GLU A 433 12.13 24.82 -25.91
N PHE A 434 13.07 25.61 -25.37
CA PHE A 434 13.00 27.08 -25.32
C PHE A 434 13.96 27.75 -26.32
N PRO A 435 13.63 28.94 -26.85
CA PRO A 435 14.45 29.66 -27.83
C PRO A 435 15.86 30.05 -27.38
N ASP A 436 16.10 30.13 -26.07
CA ASP A 436 17.41 30.41 -25.48
C ASP A 436 18.32 29.17 -25.41
N GLY A 437 17.79 28.00 -25.78
CA GLY A 437 18.48 26.72 -25.82
C GLY A 437 18.26 25.85 -24.58
N GLU A 438 17.48 26.31 -23.59
CA GLU A 438 17.09 25.50 -22.45
C GLU A 438 16.12 24.38 -22.89
N LYS A 439 16.28 23.19 -22.29
CA LYS A 439 15.52 21.99 -22.66
C LYS A 439 15.19 21.14 -21.46
N PHE A 440 13.98 20.61 -21.44
CA PHE A 440 13.49 19.70 -20.40
C PHE A 440 13.04 18.40 -21.04
N ARG A 441 13.69 17.28 -20.65
CA ARG A 441 13.27 15.93 -21.03
C ARG A 441 12.05 15.54 -20.17
N GLY A 442 11.10 14.83 -20.78
CA GLY A 442 10.06 14.09 -20.08
C GLY A 442 9.53 12.98 -20.97
N VAL A 443 8.28 12.57 -20.73
CA VAL A 443 7.62 11.51 -21.49
C VAL A 443 6.48 12.04 -22.36
N THR A 444 6.25 11.39 -23.50
CA THR A 444 5.11 11.68 -24.37
C THR A 444 4.79 10.51 -25.30
N VAL A 445 3.52 10.36 -25.64
CA VAL A 445 3.03 9.52 -26.75
C VAL A 445 2.39 10.35 -27.86
N THR A 446 2.61 11.66 -27.83
CA THR A 446 2.11 12.57 -28.87
C THR A 446 2.75 12.22 -30.22
N LYS A 447 1.94 12.19 -31.29
CA LYS A 447 2.43 11.91 -32.66
C LYS A 447 3.27 13.04 -33.25
N GLU A 448 2.83 14.27 -33.01
CA GLU A 448 3.42 15.47 -33.58
C GLU A 448 3.60 16.53 -32.48
N GLY A 449 4.79 17.10 -32.43
CA GLY A 449 5.08 18.22 -31.54
C GLY A 449 4.23 19.45 -31.85
N VAL A 450 4.16 20.37 -30.89
CA VAL A 450 3.45 21.65 -31.04
C VAL A 450 4.35 22.83 -30.68
N GLY A 451 4.19 23.93 -31.41
CA GLY A 451 4.95 25.17 -31.21
C GLY A 451 5.87 25.52 -32.39
N PRO A 452 6.69 26.59 -32.27
CA PRO A 452 6.79 27.48 -31.10
C PRO A 452 5.49 28.22 -30.80
N ALA A 453 5.07 28.26 -29.53
CA ALA A 453 3.90 28.98 -29.07
C ALA A 453 4.14 29.57 -27.68
N ASP A 454 3.40 30.63 -27.33
CA ASP A 454 3.48 31.24 -26.01
C ASP A 454 3.16 30.18 -24.94
N ILE A 455 3.99 30.09 -23.91
CA ILE A 455 3.81 29.19 -22.77
C ILE A 455 3.44 29.99 -21.53
N ALA A 456 2.51 29.49 -20.72
CA ALA A 456 2.07 30.16 -19.50
C ALA A 456 1.78 29.15 -18.39
N LEU A 457 1.96 29.56 -17.14
CA LEU A 457 1.48 28.78 -16.00
C LEU A 457 -0.05 28.77 -15.98
N SER A 458 -0.64 27.66 -15.55
CA SER A 458 -2.09 27.56 -15.36
C SER A 458 -2.65 28.69 -14.46
N SER A 459 -1.88 29.11 -13.45
CA SER A 459 -2.20 30.24 -12.58
C SER A 459 -2.26 31.62 -13.29
N GLU A 460 -1.63 31.76 -14.46
CA GLU A 460 -1.65 32.99 -15.28
C GLU A 460 -2.80 33.01 -16.28
N VAL A 461 -3.35 31.84 -16.62
CA VAL A 461 -4.45 31.66 -17.58
C VAL A 461 -5.71 31.09 -16.93
N GLY A 462 -5.77 31.07 -15.60
CA GLY A 462 -6.91 30.60 -14.82
C GLY A 462 -8.05 31.63 -14.74
N LEU A 463 -9.26 31.13 -14.53
CA LEU A 463 -10.39 31.96 -14.13
C LEU A 463 -10.18 32.50 -12.71
N PRO A 464 -10.89 33.58 -12.30
CA PRO A 464 -10.82 34.07 -10.93
C PRO A 464 -11.21 33.01 -9.89
N VAL A 465 -10.48 32.98 -8.77
CA VAL A 465 -10.79 32.14 -7.60
C VAL A 465 -12.15 32.53 -7.01
N THR A 466 -12.95 31.52 -6.70
CA THR A 466 -14.30 31.62 -6.09
C THR A 466 -14.47 30.54 -5.01
N GLU A 467 -15.57 30.56 -4.25
CA GLU A 467 -15.87 29.48 -3.29
C GLU A 467 -15.96 28.09 -3.96
N GLU A 468 -16.43 28.03 -5.21
CA GLU A 468 -16.55 26.79 -6.01
C GLU A 468 -15.32 26.51 -6.90
N ARG A 469 -14.30 27.39 -6.89
CA ARG A 469 -13.09 27.23 -7.72
C ARG A 469 -11.88 27.73 -6.95
N THR A 470 -11.08 26.81 -6.45
CA THR A 470 -9.90 27.08 -5.65
C THR A 470 -8.69 27.47 -6.51
N ALA A 471 -7.62 27.94 -5.87
CA ALA A 471 -6.35 28.14 -6.55
C ALA A 471 -5.71 26.81 -7.00
N ASP A 472 -5.96 25.72 -6.27
CA ASP A 472 -5.53 24.39 -6.66
C ASP A 472 -6.26 23.90 -7.91
N ASP A 473 -7.55 24.15 -8.04
CA ASP A 473 -8.31 23.76 -9.24
C ASP A 473 -7.71 24.38 -10.51
N ILE A 474 -7.26 25.64 -10.39
CA ILE A 474 -6.56 26.34 -11.48
C ILE A 474 -5.19 25.73 -11.71
N ARG A 475 -4.39 25.58 -10.65
CA ARG A 475 -3.01 25.06 -10.71
C ARG A 475 -2.98 23.68 -11.37
N LEU A 476 -3.94 22.83 -11.02
CA LEU A 476 -4.15 21.47 -11.50
C LEU A 476 -4.82 21.39 -12.88
N CYS A 477 -5.28 22.50 -13.46
CA CYS A 477 -6.03 22.52 -14.71
C CYS A 477 -7.31 21.67 -14.67
N GLU A 478 -8.11 21.81 -13.61
CA GLU A 478 -9.42 21.16 -13.53
C GLU A 478 -10.34 21.59 -14.67
N ILE A 479 -11.26 20.69 -15.05
CA ILE A 479 -12.24 20.96 -16.10
C ILE A 479 -13.05 22.21 -15.73
N GLY A 480 -12.99 23.24 -16.57
CA GLY A 480 -13.69 24.51 -16.34
C GLY A 480 -12.96 25.50 -15.41
N ALA A 481 -11.70 25.26 -15.05
CA ALA A 481 -10.88 26.17 -14.25
C ALA A 481 -10.10 27.21 -15.08
N LEU A 482 -9.81 26.93 -16.35
CA LEU A 482 -9.01 27.79 -17.23
C LEU A 482 -9.87 28.82 -17.97
N ASP A 483 -9.34 30.03 -18.18
CA ASP A 483 -9.99 31.10 -18.95
C ASP A 483 -9.76 30.88 -20.47
N PRO A 484 -10.84 30.63 -21.26
CA PRO A 484 -10.70 30.36 -22.69
C PRO A 484 -10.06 31.50 -23.48
N ASP A 485 -10.25 32.76 -23.08
CA ASP A 485 -9.65 33.90 -23.78
C ASP A 485 -8.15 34.02 -23.46
N ALA A 486 -7.72 33.61 -22.27
CA ALA A 486 -6.33 33.70 -21.82
C ALA A 486 -5.47 32.50 -22.26
N ALA A 487 -6.06 31.30 -22.34
CA ALA A 487 -5.39 30.06 -22.71
C ALA A 487 -5.34 29.79 -24.22
N ALA A 488 -6.22 30.42 -25.01
CA ALA A 488 -6.33 30.18 -26.45
C ALA A 488 -4.99 30.33 -27.19
N GLY A 489 -4.57 29.26 -27.89
CA GLY A 489 -3.36 29.26 -28.71
C GLY A 489 -2.04 29.07 -27.94
N LYS A 490 -2.10 28.85 -26.62
CA LYS A 490 -0.91 28.71 -25.77
C LYS A 490 -0.60 27.25 -25.41
N ILE A 491 0.64 27.02 -24.99
CA ILE A 491 1.03 25.83 -24.22
C ILE A 491 0.79 26.16 -22.74
N VAL A 492 0.06 25.30 -22.01
CA VAL A 492 -0.27 25.53 -20.60
C VAL A 492 0.55 24.61 -19.72
N VAL A 493 1.24 25.16 -18.71
CA VAL A 493 1.92 24.37 -17.68
C VAL A 493 0.93 24.07 -16.57
N CYS A 494 0.59 22.79 -16.40
CA CYS A 494 -0.32 22.29 -15.39
C CYS A 494 0.47 21.46 -14.37
N ASP A 495 0.12 21.59 -13.09
CA ASP A 495 0.69 20.72 -12.07
C ASP A 495 -0.04 19.37 -12.06
N ARG A 496 0.71 18.30 -11.81
CA ARG A 496 0.12 17.02 -11.40
C ARG A 496 -0.53 17.17 -10.02
N GLY A 497 -1.61 16.43 -9.81
CA GLY A 497 -2.29 16.32 -8.53
C GLY A 497 -3.34 15.21 -8.59
N VAL A 498 -4.37 15.33 -7.74
CA VAL A 498 -5.37 14.28 -7.49
C VAL A 498 -6.32 13.99 -8.66
N SER A 499 -6.51 14.91 -9.61
CA SER A 499 -7.35 14.68 -10.79
C SER A 499 -6.64 13.94 -11.92
N PRO A 500 -7.38 13.19 -12.76
CA PRO A 500 -6.82 12.41 -13.86
C PRO A 500 -5.95 13.26 -14.79
N ARG A 501 -4.73 12.77 -15.09
CA ARG A 501 -3.76 13.46 -15.95
C ARG A 501 -4.31 13.77 -17.34
N ALA A 502 -5.11 12.85 -17.90
CA ALA A 502 -5.77 13.04 -19.19
C ALA A 502 -6.82 14.16 -19.16
N ASP A 503 -7.59 14.31 -18.06
CA ASP A 503 -8.62 15.35 -17.94
C ASP A 503 -8.02 16.75 -17.90
N LYS A 504 -6.82 16.92 -17.33
CA LYS A 504 -6.08 18.20 -17.37
C LYS A 504 -5.83 18.64 -18.81
N SER A 505 -5.39 17.72 -19.66
CA SER A 505 -5.18 18.01 -21.09
C SER A 505 -6.49 18.35 -21.82
N LYS A 506 -7.60 17.72 -21.41
CA LYS A 506 -8.93 18.00 -21.94
C LYS A 506 -9.43 19.38 -21.51
N ALA A 507 -9.15 19.81 -20.28
CA ALA A 507 -9.43 21.16 -19.81
C ALA A 507 -8.65 22.21 -20.63
N VAL A 508 -7.36 21.96 -20.89
CA VAL A 508 -6.53 22.80 -21.77
C VAL A 508 -7.13 22.87 -23.17
N ALA A 509 -7.53 21.73 -23.75
CA ALA A 509 -8.16 21.67 -25.06
C ALA A 509 -9.48 22.48 -25.10
N GLN A 510 -10.33 22.36 -24.08
CA GLN A 510 -11.61 23.06 -23.98
C GLN A 510 -11.43 24.58 -23.84
N ALA A 511 -10.37 25.03 -23.17
CA ALA A 511 -10.00 26.44 -23.07
C ALA A 511 -9.27 26.95 -24.34
N GLY A 512 -9.10 26.11 -25.36
CA GLY A 512 -8.46 26.49 -26.63
C GLY A 512 -6.93 26.50 -26.59
N GLY A 513 -6.31 26.00 -25.53
CA GLY A 513 -4.88 25.73 -25.49
C GLY A 513 -4.49 24.65 -26.51
N ILE A 514 -3.26 24.72 -27.01
CA ILE A 514 -2.78 23.87 -28.11
C ILE A 514 -1.76 22.82 -27.67
N GLY A 515 -1.29 22.90 -26.42
CA GLY A 515 -0.38 21.92 -25.83
C GLY A 515 -0.34 22.07 -24.31
N MET A 516 0.19 21.06 -23.64
CA MET A 516 0.33 21.04 -22.19
C MET A 516 1.73 20.59 -21.78
N VAL A 517 2.30 21.20 -20.74
CA VAL A 517 3.39 20.61 -19.99
C VAL A 517 2.82 20.20 -18.65
N LEU A 518 2.82 18.89 -18.36
CA LEU A 518 2.40 18.39 -17.05
C LEU A 518 3.64 18.25 -16.16
N VAL A 519 3.61 18.83 -14.96
CA VAL A 519 4.78 18.85 -14.06
C VAL A 519 4.47 18.08 -12.79
N ASN A 520 5.25 17.04 -12.48
CA ASN A 520 5.20 16.39 -11.16
C ASN A 520 5.61 17.38 -10.06
N ILE A 521 4.91 17.36 -8.92
CA ILE A 521 5.21 18.21 -7.77
C ILE A 521 5.64 17.31 -6.61
N GLY A 522 6.84 17.52 -6.08
CA GLY A 522 7.39 16.70 -4.99
C GLY A 522 7.83 15.29 -5.42
N GLY A 523 8.05 15.08 -6.72
CA GLY A 523 8.37 13.77 -7.31
C GLY A 523 7.15 13.05 -7.90
N GLY A 524 7.36 11.80 -8.34
CA GLY A 524 6.33 10.98 -8.99
C GLY A 524 6.83 10.29 -10.26
N SER A 525 6.04 9.36 -10.78
CA SER A 525 6.29 8.73 -12.09
C SER A 525 6.06 9.71 -13.25
N GLU A 526 6.79 9.52 -14.33
CA GLU A 526 6.46 10.11 -15.62
C GLU A 526 5.63 9.10 -16.41
N ASP A 527 4.39 9.46 -16.75
CA ASP A 527 3.41 8.57 -17.38
C ASP A 527 3.03 9.11 -18.77
N ALA A 528 3.13 8.25 -19.78
CA ALA A 528 2.89 8.60 -21.17
C ALA A 528 1.42 8.39 -21.54
N ASP A 529 0.51 9.08 -20.86
CA ASP A 529 -0.93 8.94 -21.11
C ASP A 529 -1.33 9.48 -22.49
N LEU A 530 -2.47 8.99 -22.99
CA LEU A 530 -3.13 9.60 -24.14
C LEU A 530 -3.79 10.91 -23.72
N HIS A 531 -3.33 12.02 -24.28
CA HIS A 531 -3.80 13.37 -23.98
C HIS A 531 -4.62 13.99 -25.12
N ALA A 532 -5.57 14.86 -24.77
CA ALA A 532 -6.43 15.58 -25.73
C ALA A 532 -5.68 16.66 -26.53
N VAL A 533 -4.52 17.11 -26.04
CA VAL A 533 -3.57 18.00 -26.73
C VAL A 533 -2.16 17.43 -26.62
N PRO A 534 -1.24 17.74 -27.55
CA PRO A 534 0.19 17.46 -27.41
C PRO A 534 0.69 17.79 -26.00
N THR A 535 1.23 16.78 -25.31
CA THR A 535 1.61 16.90 -23.91
C THR A 535 2.98 16.29 -23.65
N VAL A 536 3.83 16.98 -22.89
CA VAL A 536 5.05 16.41 -22.32
C VAL A 536 4.90 16.41 -20.79
N HIS A 537 4.99 15.23 -20.18
CA HIS A 537 4.96 15.09 -18.71
C HIS A 537 6.39 15.02 -18.19
N ILE A 538 6.76 15.92 -17.29
CA ILE A 538 8.12 16.08 -16.78
C ILE A 538 8.15 16.04 -15.25
N SER A 539 9.31 15.68 -14.69
CA SER A 539 9.58 15.78 -13.25
C SER A 539 10.47 16.95 -12.84
N ASP A 540 11.02 17.71 -13.80
CA ASP A 540 11.85 18.88 -13.50
C ASP A 540 10.98 20.13 -13.22
N GLU A 541 10.73 20.40 -11.94
CA GLU A 541 9.93 21.54 -11.50
C GLU A 541 10.53 22.91 -11.87
N SER A 542 11.82 23.00 -12.19
CA SER A 542 12.48 24.28 -12.49
C SER A 542 11.96 24.96 -13.76
N ILE A 543 11.26 24.22 -14.63
CA ILE A 543 10.53 24.80 -15.76
C ILE A 543 9.50 25.85 -15.31
N LYS A 544 8.89 25.67 -14.14
CA LYS A 544 7.86 26.57 -13.64
C LYS A 544 8.46 27.93 -13.29
N ASP A 545 9.64 27.92 -12.67
CA ASP A 545 10.39 29.14 -12.38
C ASP A 545 10.83 29.85 -13.66
N LEU A 546 11.26 29.10 -14.67
CA LEU A 546 11.62 29.65 -15.98
C LEU A 546 10.43 30.37 -16.63
N VAL A 547 9.28 29.69 -16.72
CA VAL A 547 8.04 30.24 -17.32
C VAL A 547 7.53 31.45 -16.53
N ALA A 548 7.52 31.40 -15.20
CA ALA A 548 7.10 32.54 -14.37
C ALA A 548 7.99 33.78 -14.51
N SER A 549 9.27 33.59 -14.84
CA SER A 549 10.26 34.68 -14.83
C SER A 549 10.24 35.55 -16.09
N THR A 550 9.69 35.06 -17.20
CA THR A 550 9.77 35.71 -18.51
C THR A 550 8.66 35.27 -19.45
N ASP A 551 8.09 36.21 -20.21
CA ASP A 551 7.23 35.88 -21.35
C ASP A 551 8.08 35.15 -22.42
N GLN A 552 7.83 33.86 -22.61
CA GLN A 552 8.59 33.02 -23.55
C GLN A 552 7.66 32.20 -24.45
N GLN A 553 8.27 31.64 -25.51
CA GLN A 553 7.65 30.61 -26.33
C GLN A 553 8.34 29.28 -26.04
N ALA A 554 7.60 28.18 -26.15
CA ALA A 554 8.14 26.84 -26.07
C ALA A 554 7.71 26.01 -27.27
N THR A 555 8.46 24.94 -27.55
CA THR A 555 8.09 23.90 -28.50
C THR A 555 8.08 22.56 -27.77
N LEU A 556 6.97 21.82 -27.84
CA LEU A 556 6.92 20.42 -27.43
C LEU A 556 7.38 19.57 -28.61
N VAL A 557 8.39 18.74 -28.41
CA VAL A 557 9.01 17.91 -29.45
C VAL A 557 8.86 16.44 -29.06
N VAL A 558 8.58 15.59 -30.05
CA VAL A 558 8.57 14.13 -29.88
C VAL A 558 10.02 13.63 -29.95
N GLY A 559 10.38 12.79 -28.98
CA GLY A 559 11.73 12.30 -28.76
C GLY A 559 12.55 13.19 -27.83
N ASP A 560 13.63 12.61 -27.34
CA ASP A 560 14.64 13.32 -26.56
C ASP A 560 15.61 14.11 -27.44
N THR A 561 15.55 15.43 -27.35
CA THR A 561 16.48 16.34 -28.02
C THR A 561 17.50 16.96 -27.07
N THR A 562 17.53 16.51 -25.82
CA THR A 562 18.55 16.90 -24.84
C THR A 562 19.89 16.23 -25.18
N SER A 563 20.94 16.59 -24.43
CA SER A 563 22.24 15.93 -24.50
C SER A 563 22.54 15.14 -23.21
N LEU A 564 21.48 14.76 -22.50
CA LEU A 564 21.56 13.96 -21.29
C LEU A 564 21.78 12.49 -21.67
N ASP A 565 22.38 11.73 -20.76
CA ASP A 565 22.50 10.28 -20.94
C ASP A 565 21.10 9.62 -20.89
N PRO A 566 20.90 8.46 -21.55
CA PRO A 566 19.66 7.67 -21.46
C PRO A 566 19.29 7.41 -19.99
N VAL A 567 17.99 7.34 -19.70
CA VAL A 567 17.52 7.10 -18.34
C VAL A 567 17.80 5.63 -17.99
N PRO A 568 18.52 5.33 -16.89
CA PRO A 568 18.74 3.94 -16.48
C PRO A 568 17.40 3.24 -16.25
N VAL A 569 17.23 2.00 -16.69
CA VAL A 569 16.05 1.17 -16.44
C VAL A 569 16.51 -0.24 -16.02
N PRO A 570 15.75 -0.95 -15.15
CA PRO A 570 14.48 -0.54 -14.54
C PRO A 570 14.69 0.36 -13.30
N GLN A 571 13.78 1.30 -13.03
CA GLN A 571 13.71 2.06 -11.77
C GLN A 571 12.35 1.85 -11.10
N ILE A 572 12.26 1.87 -9.77
CA ILE A 572 10.94 1.80 -9.12
C ILE A 572 10.14 3.06 -9.43
N ALA A 573 8.88 2.87 -9.84
CA ALA A 573 7.95 3.97 -10.09
C ALA A 573 7.68 4.77 -8.82
N GLY A 574 7.58 6.10 -8.93
CA GLY A 574 7.28 6.96 -7.78
C GLY A 574 6.00 6.58 -7.03
N PHE A 575 4.93 6.19 -7.75
CA PHE A 575 3.67 5.73 -7.15
C PHE A 575 3.76 4.33 -6.53
N SER A 576 4.75 3.51 -6.87
CA SER A 576 4.80 2.12 -6.38
C SER A 576 4.91 2.16 -4.87
N SER A 577 3.98 1.48 -4.20
CA SER A 577 3.91 1.49 -2.74
C SER A 577 5.13 0.84 -2.11
N ARG A 578 5.48 1.30 -0.91
CA ARG A 578 6.71 0.94 -0.19
C ARG A 578 6.39 0.22 1.11
N GLY A 579 7.27 -0.70 1.47
CA GLY A 579 7.32 -1.26 2.82
C GLY A 579 7.80 -0.24 3.87
N PRO A 580 7.98 -0.68 5.12
CA PRO A 580 7.58 -2.00 5.63
C PRO A 580 6.06 -2.19 5.60
N SER A 581 5.61 -3.44 5.53
CA SER A 581 4.22 -3.78 5.86
C SER A 581 4.02 -3.59 7.36
N THR A 582 2.87 -3.04 7.80
CA THR A 582 2.57 -2.93 9.23
C THR A 582 2.01 -4.22 9.83
N ALA A 583 1.59 -5.18 9.01
CA ALA A 583 1.20 -6.50 9.51
C ALA A 583 2.37 -7.27 10.12
N VAL A 584 2.05 -8.12 11.13
CA VAL A 584 2.98 -9.06 11.77
C VAL A 584 4.34 -8.43 12.12
N ASP A 585 4.28 -7.27 12.78
CA ASP A 585 5.42 -6.52 13.31
C ASP A 585 6.50 -6.17 12.27
N SER A 586 6.10 -5.94 11.01
CA SER A 586 7.03 -5.63 9.90
C SER A 586 8.05 -6.73 9.60
N GLU A 587 7.79 -7.97 10.02
CA GLU A 587 8.74 -9.07 9.89
C GLU A 587 8.64 -9.85 8.58
N LEU A 588 7.75 -9.43 7.68
CA LEU A 588 7.69 -9.90 6.30
C LEU A 588 8.06 -8.75 5.37
N LEU A 589 9.18 -8.90 4.65
CA LEU A 589 9.60 -7.89 3.68
C LEU A 589 8.58 -7.79 2.54
N LYS A 590 8.09 -6.56 2.30
CA LYS A 590 7.18 -6.21 1.22
C LYS A 590 7.64 -4.91 0.55
N PRO A 591 7.46 -4.76 -0.78
CA PRO A 591 6.95 -5.75 -1.73
C PRO A 591 7.91 -6.95 -1.86
N ASP A 592 7.46 -8.05 -2.47
CA ASP A 592 8.30 -9.25 -2.62
C ASP A 592 9.31 -9.09 -3.78
N ILE A 593 8.88 -8.46 -4.89
CA ILE A 593 9.66 -8.32 -6.13
C ILE A 593 9.12 -7.18 -6.99
N ALA A 594 9.91 -6.66 -7.92
CA ALA A 594 9.51 -5.65 -8.91
C ALA A 594 9.36 -6.26 -10.32
N ALA A 595 8.44 -5.71 -11.12
CA ALA A 595 8.25 -6.06 -12.52
C ALA A 595 7.81 -4.83 -13.34
N PRO A 596 7.93 -4.88 -14.69
CA PRO A 596 7.49 -3.79 -15.57
C PRO A 596 6.04 -3.36 -15.29
N GLY A 597 5.85 -2.10 -14.89
CA GLY A 597 4.54 -1.58 -14.51
C GLY A 597 4.30 -0.12 -14.87
N VAL A 598 5.23 0.54 -15.58
CA VAL A 598 5.07 1.93 -16.02
C VAL A 598 4.93 1.95 -17.53
N ASN A 599 3.84 2.54 -18.04
CA ASN A 599 3.54 2.65 -19.46
C ASN A 599 3.47 1.28 -20.16
N VAL A 600 2.89 0.25 -19.55
CA VAL A 600 2.74 -1.07 -20.21
C VAL A 600 1.70 -0.97 -21.33
N LEU A 601 2.09 -1.33 -22.56
CA LEU A 601 1.20 -1.41 -23.72
C LEU A 601 0.53 -2.78 -23.79
N ALA A 602 -0.79 -2.83 -23.65
CA ALA A 602 -1.56 -4.06 -23.78
C ALA A 602 -2.96 -3.80 -24.35
N GLY A 603 -3.77 -4.85 -24.45
CA GLY A 603 -5.12 -4.76 -24.98
C GLY A 603 -6.06 -4.03 -24.02
N VAL A 604 -6.92 -3.16 -24.54
CA VAL A 604 -7.94 -2.43 -23.77
C VAL A 604 -9.33 -2.69 -24.33
N SER A 605 -10.37 -2.22 -23.64
CA SER A 605 -11.74 -2.27 -24.14
C SER A 605 -12.01 -1.02 -24.99
N PRO A 606 -12.42 -1.15 -26.27
CA PRO A 606 -12.80 0.00 -27.08
C PRO A 606 -14.12 0.64 -26.60
N LEU A 607 -14.80 0.03 -25.62
CA LEU A 607 -15.98 0.58 -24.96
C LEU A 607 -15.62 1.67 -23.94
N ASP A 608 -14.35 1.74 -23.54
CA ASP A 608 -13.82 2.76 -22.65
C ASP A 608 -13.54 4.08 -23.43
N PRO A 609 -14.23 5.18 -23.08
CA PRO A 609 -14.04 6.50 -23.66
C PRO A 609 -12.63 7.04 -23.49
N ALA A 610 -11.87 6.61 -22.47
CA ALA A 610 -10.49 7.04 -22.26
C ALA A 610 -9.60 6.67 -23.47
N TYR A 611 -9.93 5.57 -24.16
CA TYR A 611 -9.17 5.06 -25.28
C TYR A 611 -9.77 5.40 -26.65
N ASN A 612 -10.84 6.20 -26.71
CA ASN A 612 -11.43 6.69 -27.97
C ASN A 612 -11.75 5.60 -29.01
N GLY A 613 -12.07 4.39 -28.55
CA GLY A 613 -12.34 3.23 -29.42
C GLY A 613 -11.11 2.48 -29.90
N ASP A 614 -9.90 2.84 -29.44
CA ASP A 614 -8.70 2.04 -29.65
C ASP A 614 -8.79 0.72 -28.88
N SER A 615 -8.16 -0.33 -29.42
CA SER A 615 -8.11 -1.67 -28.79
C SER A 615 -6.81 -1.92 -28.04
N TYR A 616 -5.87 -0.98 -28.05
CA TYR A 616 -4.63 -1.03 -27.29
C TYR A 616 -4.40 0.29 -26.57
N GLY A 617 -3.71 0.23 -25.43
CA GLY A 617 -3.45 1.41 -24.61
C GLY A 617 -2.31 1.21 -23.62
N LEU A 618 -1.72 2.33 -23.21
CA LEU A 618 -0.71 2.39 -22.18
C LEU A 618 -1.38 2.57 -20.81
N MET A 619 -0.96 1.79 -19.83
CA MET A 619 -1.34 1.96 -18.43
C MET A 619 -0.11 1.86 -17.53
N SER A 620 -0.13 2.60 -16.43
CA SER A 620 0.88 2.55 -15.37
C SER A 620 0.24 2.17 -14.05
N GLY A 621 0.86 1.23 -13.34
CA GLY A 621 0.44 0.77 -12.03
C GLY A 621 1.16 -0.50 -11.61
N THR A 622 1.18 -0.77 -10.31
CA THR A 622 1.47 -2.11 -9.79
C THR A 622 0.47 -3.14 -10.34
N SER A 623 -0.72 -2.69 -10.74
CA SER A 623 -1.70 -3.43 -11.52
C SER A 623 -1.20 -3.99 -12.85
N MET A 624 -0.19 -3.36 -13.48
CA MET A 624 0.44 -3.83 -14.72
C MET A 624 1.71 -4.65 -14.43
N ALA A 625 2.33 -4.46 -13.26
CA ALA A 625 3.45 -5.27 -12.81
C ALA A 625 3.02 -6.69 -12.40
N ALA A 626 1.91 -6.80 -11.65
CA ALA A 626 1.33 -8.07 -11.23
C ALA A 626 1.07 -9.06 -12.39
N PRO A 627 0.46 -8.67 -13.53
CA PRO A 627 0.22 -9.60 -14.64
C PRO A 627 1.49 -9.96 -15.40
N ASN A 628 2.51 -9.08 -15.45
CA ASN A 628 3.83 -9.48 -15.95
C ASN A 628 4.38 -10.65 -15.12
N LEU A 629 4.34 -10.54 -13.79
CA LEU A 629 4.80 -11.62 -12.90
C LEU A 629 3.87 -12.86 -12.95
N ALA A 630 2.55 -12.68 -13.12
CA ALA A 630 1.61 -13.80 -13.29
C ALA A 630 1.92 -14.59 -14.58
N GLY A 631 2.23 -13.91 -15.67
CA GLY A 631 2.68 -14.57 -16.89
C GLY A 631 4.01 -15.31 -16.69
N MET A 632 4.97 -14.72 -15.96
CA MET A 632 6.21 -15.41 -15.58
C MET A 632 5.91 -16.67 -14.75
N ALA A 633 4.98 -16.60 -13.80
CA ALA A 633 4.57 -17.75 -12.99
C ALA A 633 3.90 -18.82 -13.86
N ALA A 634 3.19 -18.44 -14.92
CA ALA A 634 2.63 -19.39 -15.87
C ALA A 634 3.72 -20.09 -16.70
N LEU A 635 4.77 -19.37 -17.12
CA LEU A 635 5.95 -19.98 -17.74
C LEU A 635 6.60 -21.00 -16.79
N MET A 636 6.76 -20.64 -15.51
CA MET A 636 7.34 -21.52 -14.49
C MET A 636 6.45 -22.74 -14.22
N SER A 637 5.13 -22.56 -14.11
CA SER A 637 4.18 -23.65 -13.86
C SER A 637 4.12 -24.65 -15.03
N ALA A 638 4.29 -24.19 -16.28
CA ALA A 638 4.41 -25.08 -17.43
C ALA A 638 5.74 -25.87 -17.41
N THR A 639 6.82 -25.26 -16.92
CA THR A 639 8.17 -25.84 -16.90
C THR A 639 8.38 -26.80 -15.74
N TYR A 640 7.84 -26.44 -14.56
CA TYR A 640 7.95 -27.14 -13.30
C TYR A 640 6.56 -27.44 -12.72
N PRO A 641 5.75 -28.29 -13.39
CA PRO A 641 4.35 -28.50 -13.02
C PRO A 641 4.15 -29.15 -11.64
N ASP A 642 5.19 -29.76 -11.07
CA ASP A 642 5.17 -30.36 -9.73
C ASP A 642 5.64 -29.39 -8.61
N TRP A 643 6.07 -28.17 -8.95
CA TRP A 643 6.53 -27.20 -7.96
C TRP A 643 5.37 -26.56 -7.21
N SER A 644 5.60 -26.26 -5.94
CA SER A 644 4.67 -25.47 -5.14
C SER A 644 4.66 -24.00 -5.62
N PRO A 645 3.58 -23.24 -5.38
CA PRO A 645 3.56 -21.80 -5.57
C PRO A 645 4.73 -21.09 -4.88
N MET A 646 5.13 -21.56 -3.69
CA MET A 646 6.22 -20.96 -2.92
C MET A 646 7.59 -21.26 -3.51
N ALA A 647 7.79 -22.44 -4.11
CA ALA A 647 9.01 -22.72 -4.87
C ALA A 647 9.15 -21.81 -6.09
N ILE A 648 8.05 -21.55 -6.82
CA ILE A 648 8.03 -20.61 -7.94
C ILE A 648 8.32 -19.17 -7.45
N LYS A 649 7.63 -18.72 -6.39
CA LYS A 649 7.87 -17.42 -5.75
C LYS A 649 9.33 -17.26 -5.35
N SER A 650 9.89 -18.26 -4.68
CA SER A 650 11.28 -18.26 -4.26
C SER A 650 12.25 -18.21 -5.44
N ALA A 651 12.00 -18.96 -6.51
CA ALA A 651 12.87 -18.95 -7.68
C ALA A 651 12.91 -17.55 -8.30
N MET A 652 11.75 -16.90 -8.46
CA MET A 652 11.67 -15.52 -8.95
C MET A 652 12.42 -14.52 -8.08
N MET A 653 12.22 -14.57 -6.76
CA MET A 653 12.86 -13.65 -5.83
C MET A 653 14.38 -13.85 -5.81
N THR A 654 14.84 -15.11 -5.70
CA THR A 654 16.26 -15.39 -5.48
C THR A 654 17.15 -15.16 -6.70
N THR A 655 16.56 -15.03 -7.88
CA THR A 655 17.24 -14.76 -9.14
C THR A 655 16.93 -13.38 -9.71
N ALA A 656 16.27 -12.51 -8.95
CA ALA A 656 15.94 -11.16 -9.39
C ALA A 656 17.22 -10.36 -9.72
N GLY A 657 17.12 -9.53 -10.75
CA GLY A 657 18.17 -8.58 -11.15
C GLY A 657 18.05 -7.25 -10.40
N ASP A 658 19.06 -6.39 -10.60
CA ASP A 658 19.08 -5.09 -9.95
C ASP A 658 17.97 -4.16 -10.48
N VAL A 659 17.36 -3.41 -9.58
CA VAL A 659 16.65 -2.17 -9.92
C VAL A 659 17.62 -1.00 -9.75
N LEU A 660 17.57 -0.03 -10.63
CA LEU A 660 18.53 1.06 -10.73
C LEU A 660 17.98 2.36 -10.14
N GLU A 661 18.89 3.19 -9.65
CA GLU A 661 18.67 4.59 -9.31
C GLU A 661 18.90 5.49 -10.54
N ALA A 662 18.54 6.77 -10.43
CA ALA A 662 18.71 7.75 -11.50
C ALA A 662 20.17 7.94 -11.97
N ASP A 663 21.16 7.61 -11.12
CA ASP A 663 22.59 7.66 -11.46
C ASP A 663 23.13 6.34 -12.05
N GLY A 664 22.28 5.33 -12.19
CA GLY A 664 22.59 4.01 -12.74
C GLY A 664 23.22 3.04 -11.73
N SER A 665 23.34 3.40 -10.46
CA SER A 665 23.69 2.45 -9.40
C SER A 665 22.51 1.55 -9.04
N ALA A 666 22.77 0.37 -8.47
CA ALA A 666 21.72 -0.50 -7.96
C ALA A 666 21.07 0.12 -6.71
N SER A 667 19.75 0.12 -6.67
CA SER A 667 18.97 0.57 -5.52
C SER A 667 19.24 -0.33 -4.33
N ALA A 668 19.49 0.29 -3.17
CA ALA A 668 19.70 -0.43 -1.92
C ALA A 668 18.41 -0.53 -1.08
N ASP A 669 17.31 0.10 -1.51
CA ASP A 669 16.07 0.12 -0.76
C ASP A 669 15.25 -1.15 -1.04
N ASN A 670 15.25 -2.07 -0.08
CA ASN A 670 14.49 -3.32 -0.20
C ASN A 670 12.99 -3.11 0.03
N PHE A 671 12.58 -2.04 0.74
CA PHE A 671 11.16 -1.68 0.88
C PHE A 671 10.58 -1.07 -0.40
N ALA A 672 11.45 -0.65 -1.31
CA ALA A 672 11.12 -0.26 -2.67
C ALA A 672 11.09 -1.44 -3.64
N THR A 673 12.15 -2.23 -3.62
CA THR A 673 12.48 -3.17 -4.70
C THR A 673 12.09 -4.61 -4.41
N GLY A 674 11.83 -4.95 -3.13
CA GLY A 674 11.74 -6.33 -2.69
C GLY A 674 13.05 -7.05 -2.94
N ALA A 675 13.00 -8.15 -3.71
CA ALA A 675 14.19 -8.87 -4.14
C ALA A 675 14.90 -8.24 -5.36
N GLY A 676 14.26 -7.30 -6.06
CA GLY A 676 14.77 -6.70 -7.30
C GLY A 676 13.82 -6.87 -8.49
N SER A 677 14.31 -6.67 -9.71
CA SER A 677 13.55 -6.82 -10.95
C SER A 677 13.47 -8.29 -11.35
N ALA A 678 12.26 -8.80 -11.59
CA ALA A 678 12.06 -10.18 -12.04
C ALA A 678 12.80 -10.45 -13.37
N ASP A 679 13.49 -11.59 -13.44
CA ASP A 679 14.25 -12.05 -14.61
C ASP A 679 13.75 -13.44 -15.05
N PRO A 680 12.98 -13.52 -16.14
CA PRO A 680 12.46 -14.79 -16.63
C PRO A 680 13.56 -15.78 -17.05
N ALA A 681 14.67 -15.30 -17.59
CA ALA A 681 15.73 -16.18 -18.05
C ALA A 681 16.48 -16.83 -16.88
N ALA A 682 16.61 -16.13 -15.76
CA ALA A 682 17.33 -16.59 -14.59
C ALA A 682 16.48 -17.51 -13.69
N MET A 683 15.18 -17.26 -13.55
CA MET A 683 14.32 -17.97 -12.58
C MET A 683 14.13 -19.47 -12.82
N VAL A 684 14.49 -19.98 -14.01
CA VAL A 684 14.47 -21.44 -14.30
C VAL A 684 15.64 -22.20 -13.68
N GLU A 685 16.73 -21.52 -13.31
CA GLU A 685 17.90 -22.15 -12.69
C GLU A 685 18.23 -21.53 -11.32
N PRO A 686 17.30 -21.57 -10.33
CA PRO A 686 17.48 -20.84 -9.07
C PRO A 686 18.49 -21.49 -8.12
N GLY A 687 18.92 -22.73 -8.37
CA GLY A 687 19.86 -23.49 -7.53
C GLY A 687 19.27 -23.97 -6.20
N LEU A 688 18.74 -23.05 -5.39
CA LEU A 688 18.07 -23.31 -4.11
C LEU A 688 16.72 -22.56 -4.08
N VAL A 689 15.72 -23.15 -3.43
CA VAL A 689 14.42 -22.50 -3.17
C VAL A 689 14.04 -22.59 -1.69
N TYR A 690 13.23 -21.63 -1.25
CA TYR A 690 12.66 -21.50 0.08
C TYR A 690 11.16 -21.76 -0.03
N GLU A 691 10.66 -22.75 0.72
CA GLU A 691 9.25 -23.14 0.66
C GLU A 691 8.63 -23.00 2.04
N ALA A 692 7.68 -22.07 2.16
CA ALA A 692 6.75 -22.04 3.28
C ALA A 692 5.55 -22.96 2.98
N ASP A 693 4.98 -23.56 4.02
CA ASP A 693 3.82 -24.45 3.89
C ASP A 693 2.64 -23.99 4.76
N ALA A 694 1.48 -24.62 4.54
CA ALA A 694 0.24 -24.35 5.28
C ALA A 694 0.43 -24.37 6.80
N ARG A 695 1.31 -25.23 7.33
CA ARG A 695 1.53 -25.35 8.78
C ARG A 695 2.24 -24.13 9.34
N GLN A 696 3.22 -23.58 8.61
CA GLN A 696 3.86 -22.33 9.00
C GLN A 696 2.88 -21.16 8.93
N TRP A 697 2.01 -21.13 7.93
CA TRP A 697 0.98 -20.09 7.81
C TRP A 697 -0.07 -20.16 8.91
N ASP A 698 -0.54 -21.36 9.25
CA ASP A 698 -1.46 -21.56 10.37
C ASP A 698 -0.80 -21.18 11.70
N ALA A 699 0.46 -21.54 11.90
CA ALA A 699 1.22 -21.13 13.08
C ALA A 699 1.36 -19.61 13.17
N LEU A 700 1.56 -18.90 12.05
CA LEU A 700 1.63 -17.45 12.01
C LEU A 700 0.30 -16.83 12.44
N ILE A 701 -0.81 -17.31 11.86
CA ILE A 701 -2.16 -16.83 12.14
C ILE A 701 -2.55 -17.05 13.61
N LEU A 702 -2.10 -18.16 14.20
CA LEU A 702 -2.36 -18.50 15.59
C LEU A 702 -1.38 -17.85 16.59
N GLY A 703 -0.39 -17.07 16.11
CA GLY A 703 0.65 -16.47 16.96
C GLY A 703 1.62 -17.51 17.55
N GLU A 704 1.70 -18.71 16.99
CA GLU A 704 2.63 -19.78 17.40
C GLU A 704 4.04 -19.59 16.81
N THR A 705 4.18 -18.76 15.77
CA THR A 705 5.45 -18.35 15.16
C THR A 705 5.33 -16.91 14.68
N THR A 706 6.47 -16.25 14.47
CA THR A 706 6.54 -14.86 14.04
C THR A 706 6.80 -14.75 12.53
N GLY A 707 6.62 -13.56 11.94
CA GLY A 707 6.80 -13.35 10.51
C GLY A 707 8.23 -13.65 10.05
N ARG A 708 9.24 -13.32 10.87
CA ARG A 708 10.67 -13.50 10.55
C ARG A 708 11.07 -14.96 10.38
N ASP A 709 10.31 -15.88 10.98
CA ASP A 709 10.55 -17.33 10.97
C ASP A 709 9.79 -18.09 9.86
N ILE A 710 8.94 -17.39 9.11
CA ILE A 710 8.33 -17.96 7.91
C ILE A 710 9.41 -18.19 6.85
N ASN A 711 9.38 -19.36 6.21
CA ASN A 711 10.42 -19.79 5.28
C ASN A 711 10.29 -19.15 3.89
N VAL A 712 10.26 -17.82 3.84
CA VAL A 712 10.27 -17.01 2.61
C VAL A 712 11.70 -16.64 2.21
N ALA A 713 11.90 -16.30 0.94
CA ALA A 713 13.19 -15.96 0.34
C ALA A 713 13.69 -14.54 0.68
N SER A 714 13.20 -13.94 1.76
CA SER A 714 13.60 -12.65 2.31
C SER A 714 13.75 -12.73 3.83
N ILE A 715 14.48 -11.78 4.41
CA ILE A 715 14.66 -11.67 5.87
C ILE A 715 14.32 -10.24 6.29
N ALA A 716 13.32 -10.09 7.14
CA ALA A 716 13.02 -8.83 7.81
C ALA A 716 13.07 -9.04 9.33
N VAL A 717 13.75 -8.14 10.04
CA VAL A 717 13.87 -8.16 11.51
C VAL A 717 13.64 -6.73 11.99
N ASN A 718 12.56 -6.52 12.73
CA ASN A 718 12.11 -5.18 13.13
C ASN A 718 12.72 -4.68 14.44
N ASP A 719 13.15 -5.58 15.31
CA ASP A 719 13.48 -5.30 16.71
C ASP A 719 14.78 -6.00 17.14
N LEU A 720 15.81 -5.97 16.27
CA LEU A 720 17.05 -6.69 16.55
C LEU A 720 17.72 -6.17 17.83
N LEU A 721 17.67 -7.00 18.89
CA LEU A 721 18.25 -6.71 20.20
C LEU A 721 19.66 -7.30 20.32
N GLY A 722 20.67 -6.55 19.90
CA GLY A 722 22.09 -6.98 19.87
C GLY A 722 22.40 -8.06 18.82
N SER A 723 21.66 -9.16 18.80
CA SER A 723 21.68 -10.18 17.73
C SER A 723 20.34 -10.88 17.59
N ALA A 724 19.96 -11.24 16.36
CA ALA A 724 18.80 -12.08 16.06
C ALA A 724 19.21 -13.25 15.18
N THR A 725 18.61 -14.42 15.39
CA THR A 725 18.79 -15.59 14.55
C THR A 725 17.46 -15.96 13.91
N VAL A 726 17.45 -16.09 12.59
CA VAL A 726 16.30 -16.61 11.84
C VAL A 726 16.64 -17.98 11.27
N THR A 727 15.66 -18.89 11.22
CA THR A 727 15.84 -20.19 10.59
C THR A 727 15.26 -20.19 9.18
N ARG A 728 16.01 -20.72 8.21
CA ARG A 728 15.53 -20.98 6.86
C ARG A 728 15.78 -22.43 6.49
N THR A 729 14.85 -23.03 5.75
CA THR A 729 15.04 -24.33 5.13
C THR A 729 15.14 -24.12 3.63
N VAL A 730 16.29 -24.47 3.05
CA VAL A 730 16.50 -24.41 1.60
C VAL A 730 16.41 -25.81 1.00
N THR A 731 15.75 -25.92 -0.16
CA THR A 731 15.67 -27.13 -0.97
C THR A 731 16.50 -26.93 -2.23
N ALA A 732 17.38 -27.88 -2.55
CA ALA A 732 18.20 -27.80 -3.75
C ALA A 732 17.42 -28.23 -5.00
N THR A 733 17.40 -27.39 -6.04
CA THR A 733 16.78 -27.72 -7.33
C THR A 733 17.74 -28.47 -8.26
N GLU A 734 19.04 -28.44 -7.94
CA GLU A 734 20.11 -29.16 -8.62
C GLU A 734 21.13 -29.69 -7.61
N THR A 735 21.95 -30.68 -7.98
CA THR A 735 23.04 -31.15 -7.10
C THR A 735 24.18 -30.12 -7.09
N GLY A 736 24.56 -29.65 -5.90
CA GLY A 736 25.55 -28.57 -5.77
C GLY A 736 26.17 -28.43 -4.39
N THR A 737 27.13 -27.49 -4.32
CA THR A 737 27.71 -27.03 -3.06
C THR A 737 27.69 -25.51 -3.05
N TRP A 738 27.06 -24.93 -2.04
CA TRP A 738 26.88 -23.50 -1.89
C TRP A 738 27.56 -22.98 -0.63
N ALA A 739 28.15 -21.79 -0.72
CA ALA A 739 28.72 -21.07 0.42
C ALA A 739 27.89 -19.82 0.72
N ALA A 740 27.56 -19.63 2.00
CA ALA A 740 26.82 -18.46 2.48
C ALA A 740 27.72 -17.22 2.62
N SER A 741 27.16 -16.06 2.33
CA SER A 741 27.72 -14.75 2.66
C SER A 741 26.59 -13.75 2.87
N GLY A 742 26.70 -12.86 3.85
CA GLY A 742 25.76 -11.75 4.03
C GLY A 742 26.46 -10.39 4.01
N SER A 743 25.73 -9.36 3.59
CA SER A 743 26.20 -7.98 3.53
C SER A 743 25.06 -7.06 3.90
N VAL A 744 25.06 -6.58 5.15
CA VAL A 744 24.09 -5.61 5.66
C VAL A 744 24.87 -4.49 6.39
N PRO A 745 24.71 -3.21 6.00
CA PRO A 745 25.43 -2.11 6.62
C PRO A 745 25.18 -2.05 8.13
N GLY A 746 26.25 -2.07 8.93
CA GLY A 746 26.15 -2.00 10.39
C GLY A 746 25.90 -3.33 11.11
N TYR A 747 25.95 -4.47 10.39
CA TYR A 747 25.74 -5.81 10.95
C TYR A 747 26.76 -6.83 10.45
N GLU A 748 27.09 -7.79 11.31
CA GLU A 748 27.73 -9.05 10.93
C GLU A 748 26.67 -10.10 10.66
N VAL A 749 26.70 -10.74 9.48
CA VAL A 749 25.75 -11.79 9.09
C VAL A 749 26.50 -13.11 8.92
N THR A 750 26.08 -14.13 9.67
CA THR A 750 26.67 -15.46 9.66
C THR A 750 25.61 -16.53 9.42
N ALA A 751 26.02 -17.71 8.97
CA ALA A 751 25.12 -18.84 8.74
C ALA A 751 25.72 -20.14 9.28
N GLU A 752 24.88 -20.99 9.88
CA GLU A 752 25.23 -22.32 10.34
C GLU A 752 24.23 -23.37 9.78
N PRO A 753 24.68 -24.31 8.92
CA PRO A 753 26.03 -24.40 8.34
C PRO A 753 26.32 -23.30 7.30
N SER A 754 27.56 -22.80 7.26
CA SER A 754 28.00 -21.79 6.27
C SER A 754 28.28 -22.37 4.87
N THR A 755 28.20 -23.68 4.72
CA THR A 755 28.32 -24.38 3.43
C THR A 755 27.34 -25.54 3.38
N LEU A 756 26.59 -25.60 2.30
CA LEU A 756 25.62 -26.66 2.01
C LEU A 756 26.14 -27.53 0.88
N SER A 757 26.02 -28.85 1.00
CA SER A 757 26.27 -29.80 -0.09
C SER A 757 25.06 -30.71 -0.16
N LEU A 758 24.23 -30.48 -1.17
CA LEU A 758 22.90 -31.10 -1.29
C LEU A 758 22.77 -31.75 -2.66
N GLU A 759 22.09 -32.89 -2.69
CA GLU A 759 21.58 -33.45 -3.94
C GLU A 759 20.27 -32.77 -4.35
N ALA A 760 19.92 -32.80 -5.64
CA ALA A 760 18.64 -32.26 -6.09
C ALA A 760 17.45 -32.90 -5.32
N GLY A 761 16.56 -32.06 -4.79
CA GLY A 761 15.43 -32.44 -3.94
C GLY A 761 15.76 -32.61 -2.46
N GLU A 762 17.02 -32.45 -2.03
CA GLU A 762 17.40 -32.48 -0.63
C GLU A 762 17.21 -31.10 0.01
N SER A 763 16.64 -31.09 1.22
CA SER A 763 16.41 -29.87 2.01
C SER A 763 17.29 -29.85 3.26
N GLN A 764 17.74 -28.66 3.66
CA GLN A 764 18.56 -28.48 4.85
C GLN A 764 18.18 -27.19 5.59
N PRO A 765 17.91 -27.25 6.91
CA PRO A 765 17.77 -26.05 7.73
C PRO A 765 19.13 -25.36 7.92
N VAL A 766 19.08 -24.03 7.95
CA VAL A 766 20.21 -23.12 8.17
C VAL A 766 19.76 -22.04 9.14
N GLU A 767 20.55 -21.82 10.19
CA GLU A 767 20.41 -20.70 11.09
C GLU A 767 21.21 -19.52 10.53
N ILE A 768 20.57 -18.38 10.35
CA ILE A 768 21.20 -17.14 9.88
C ILE A 768 21.15 -16.15 11.03
N THR A 769 22.32 -15.78 11.55
CA THR A 769 22.46 -14.86 12.68
C THR A 769 22.95 -13.50 12.20
N LEU A 770 22.19 -12.47 12.55
CA LEU A 770 22.52 -11.07 12.37
C LEU A 770 22.95 -10.51 13.71
N THR A 771 24.16 -9.93 13.78
CA THR A 771 24.70 -9.31 14.98
C THR A 771 24.95 -7.84 14.69
N ARG A 772 24.37 -6.94 15.49
CA ARG A 772 24.57 -5.50 15.38
C ARG A 772 26.03 -5.16 15.70
N THR A 773 26.69 -4.39 14.83
CA THR A 773 28.05 -3.88 15.08
C THR A 773 28.03 -2.41 15.46
N ASP A 774 27.56 -1.57 14.56
CA ASP A 774 27.59 -0.11 14.65
C ASP A 774 26.38 0.55 13.97
N ALA A 775 25.36 -0.25 13.59
CA ALA A 775 24.08 0.29 13.14
C ALA A 775 23.43 1.15 14.23
N ALA A 776 22.78 2.23 13.82
CA ALA A 776 21.95 3.04 14.70
C ALA A 776 20.74 2.24 15.19
N ALA A 777 20.24 2.59 16.38
CA ALA A 777 18.96 2.07 16.84
C ALA A 777 17.84 2.79 16.07
N ASP A 778 16.72 2.11 15.90
CA ASP A 778 15.51 2.59 15.24
C ASP A 778 15.68 3.04 13.77
N GLU A 779 16.79 2.66 13.14
CA GLU A 779 17.02 2.88 11.71
C GLU A 779 17.03 1.56 10.95
N TRP A 780 16.30 1.51 9.84
CA TRP A 780 16.34 0.38 8.91
C TRP A 780 17.65 0.36 8.12
N ALA A 781 18.31 -0.79 8.14
CA ALA A 781 19.42 -1.10 7.26
C ALA A 781 19.00 -2.14 6.23
N HIS A 782 19.37 -1.92 4.97
CA HIS A 782 19.06 -2.82 3.87
C HIS A 782 20.33 -3.47 3.33
N GLY A 783 20.24 -4.75 3.01
CA GLY A 783 21.32 -5.54 2.47
C GLY A 783 20.84 -6.86 1.92
N SER A 784 21.71 -7.86 1.90
CA SER A 784 21.39 -9.17 1.34
C SER A 784 22.13 -10.33 2.00
N PHE A 785 21.58 -11.52 1.82
CA PHE A 785 22.17 -12.80 2.17
C PHE A 785 22.20 -13.68 0.92
N THR A 786 23.36 -14.24 0.61
CA THR A 786 23.61 -14.87 -0.68
C THR A 786 24.28 -16.23 -0.54
N TRP A 787 23.75 -17.22 -1.25
CA TRP A 787 24.41 -18.49 -1.51
C TRP A 787 25.14 -18.45 -2.85
N THR A 788 26.43 -18.76 -2.85
CA THR A 788 27.24 -18.78 -4.07
C THR A 788 27.75 -20.17 -4.38
N ARG A 789 27.71 -20.51 -5.67
CA ARG A 789 28.29 -21.75 -6.22
C ARG A 789 29.21 -21.40 -7.40
N PRO A 790 30.41 -21.98 -7.51
CA PRO A 790 31.29 -21.72 -8.65
C PRO A 790 30.64 -22.08 -10.00
N GLY A 791 30.49 -21.08 -10.88
CA GLY A 791 30.00 -21.26 -12.24
C GLY A 791 28.48 -21.32 -12.40
N ALA A 792 27.73 -20.99 -11.34
CA ALA A 792 26.27 -20.84 -11.37
C ALA A 792 25.87 -19.43 -10.91
N ALA A 793 24.61 -19.05 -11.13
CA ALA A 793 24.04 -17.83 -10.59
C ALA A 793 24.04 -17.86 -9.05
N ALA A 794 24.06 -16.67 -8.45
CA ALA A 794 23.93 -16.53 -7.01
C ALA A 794 22.46 -16.67 -6.60
N VAL A 795 22.20 -17.23 -5.43
CA VAL A 795 20.86 -17.28 -4.82
C VAL A 795 20.82 -16.20 -3.75
N THR A 796 20.14 -15.09 -4.01
CA THR A 796 20.21 -13.91 -3.15
C THR A 796 18.86 -13.61 -2.51
N SER A 797 18.85 -13.46 -1.19
CA SER A 797 17.71 -13.01 -0.41
C SER A 797 17.93 -11.58 0.07
N PRO A 798 16.99 -10.64 -0.14
CA PRO A 798 17.06 -9.32 0.49
C PRO A 798 16.94 -9.45 2.00
N VAL A 799 17.68 -8.61 2.71
CA VAL A 799 17.73 -8.56 4.18
C VAL A 799 17.47 -7.13 4.64
N THR A 800 16.55 -6.95 5.57
CA THR A 800 16.22 -5.63 6.12
C THR A 800 16.06 -5.72 7.62
N VAL A 801 16.77 -4.85 8.33
CA VAL A 801 16.99 -5.00 9.77
C VAL A 801 16.91 -3.64 10.44
N ARG A 802 16.07 -3.53 11.46
CA ARG A 802 16.07 -2.42 12.40
C ARG A 802 16.51 -2.95 13.76
N SER A 803 17.46 -2.25 14.37
CA SER A 803 17.93 -2.58 15.72
C SER A 803 17.18 -1.77 16.75
N VAL A 804 16.95 -2.36 17.92
CA VAL A 804 16.54 -1.62 19.11
C VAL A 804 17.65 -1.68 20.15
N ASP A 805 17.74 -0.66 20.99
CA ASP A 805 18.69 -0.67 22.11
C ASP A 805 18.12 -1.45 23.31
N VAL A 806 16.80 -1.50 23.43
CA VAL A 806 16.08 -2.11 24.55
C VAL A 806 14.71 -2.61 24.07
N LEU A 807 14.18 -3.66 24.69
CA LEU A 807 12.78 -4.06 24.61
C LEU A 807 12.13 -3.82 25.97
N ALA A 808 10.90 -3.33 25.96
CA ALA A 808 10.11 -3.00 27.14
C ALA A 808 8.67 -3.51 26.97
N GLU A 809 7.93 -3.65 28.06
CA GLU A 809 6.49 -3.91 27.99
C GLU A 809 5.75 -2.70 27.41
N ASP A 810 4.82 -2.90 26.46
CA ASP A 810 4.11 -1.79 25.80
C ASP A 810 3.23 -0.98 26.76
N ALA A 811 2.75 -1.61 27.84
CA ALA A 811 1.84 -1.00 28.80
C ALA A 811 2.20 -1.37 30.24
N ILE A 812 2.28 -0.35 31.09
CA ILE A 812 2.52 -0.44 32.53
C ILE A 812 1.29 0.09 33.24
N THR A 813 0.67 -0.71 34.09
CA THR A 813 -0.55 -0.33 34.82
C THR A 813 -0.31 -0.21 36.32
N GLY A 814 -1.00 0.72 36.94
CA GLY A 814 -0.90 1.02 38.37
C GLY A 814 -2.20 1.48 38.98
N GLU A 815 -2.29 1.44 40.31
CA GLU A 815 -3.45 1.93 41.05
C GLU A 815 -3.04 2.83 42.23
N GLY A 816 -3.94 3.74 42.61
CA GLY A 816 -3.83 4.58 43.80
C GLY A 816 -3.05 5.88 43.60
N THR A 817 -3.18 6.79 44.57
CA THR A 817 -2.63 8.16 44.49
C THR A 817 -1.09 8.21 44.44
N SER A 818 -0.43 7.11 44.83
CA SER A 818 1.01 6.90 44.77
C SER A 818 1.30 5.41 44.81
N GLY A 819 2.27 4.92 44.04
CA GLY A 819 2.57 3.51 43.94
C GLY A 819 3.81 3.24 43.10
N ALA A 820 4.07 1.96 42.88
CA ALA A 820 5.15 1.49 42.03
C ALA A 820 4.70 0.23 41.28
N ALA A 821 5.10 0.11 40.03
CA ALA A 821 5.00 -1.09 39.21
C ALA A 821 6.41 -1.55 38.85
N GLU A 822 6.66 -2.84 38.96
CA GLU A 822 7.94 -3.43 38.53
C GLU A 822 7.77 -3.94 37.11
N THR A 823 8.70 -3.60 36.22
CA THR A 823 8.81 -4.10 34.86
C THR A 823 10.24 -4.55 34.59
N GLU A 824 10.46 -5.31 33.51
CA GLU A 824 11.79 -5.75 33.09
C GLU A 824 12.09 -5.23 31.69
N LEU A 825 13.31 -4.71 31.50
CA LEU A 825 13.82 -4.31 30.20
C LEU A 825 14.83 -5.33 29.69
N GLU A 826 14.68 -5.80 28.45
CA GLU A 826 15.73 -6.58 27.81
C GLU A 826 16.64 -5.65 27.03
N SER A 827 17.95 -5.65 27.28
CA SER A 827 18.87 -4.71 26.61
C SER A 827 19.67 -5.35 25.49
N GLY A 828 19.85 -4.63 24.38
CA GLY A 828 20.72 -4.97 23.24
C GLY A 828 22.08 -4.29 23.31
N ILE A 829 22.32 -3.50 24.36
CA ILE A 829 23.55 -2.73 24.58
C ILE A 829 24.09 -2.94 26.00
N THR A 830 25.38 -2.65 26.18
CA THR A 830 25.98 -2.57 27.52
C THR A 830 26.29 -1.11 27.84
N GLY A 831 25.66 -0.55 28.87
CA GLY A 831 25.78 0.87 29.16
C GLY A 831 24.83 1.38 30.24
N ALA A 832 24.57 2.68 30.22
CA ALA A 832 23.53 3.31 31.01
C ALA A 832 22.49 3.90 30.04
N LEU A 833 21.21 3.55 30.24
CA LEU A 833 20.09 4.17 29.56
C LEU A 833 19.68 5.44 30.32
N GLU A 834 19.25 6.45 29.56
CA GLU A 834 18.65 7.68 30.07
C GLU A 834 17.25 7.82 29.46
N PRO A 835 16.22 7.13 30.01
CA PRO A 835 14.85 7.18 29.48
C PRO A 835 14.26 8.59 29.55
N GLU A 836 13.46 8.95 28.54
CA GLU A 836 12.66 10.17 28.53
C GLU A 836 11.29 9.87 29.16
N ILE A 837 10.96 10.60 30.23
CA ILE A 837 9.73 10.40 30.99
C ILE A 837 8.72 11.47 30.57
N GLU A 838 7.63 11.04 29.94
CA GLU A 838 6.43 11.86 29.75
C GLU A 838 5.52 11.60 30.94
N GLY A 839 5.47 12.57 31.88
CA GLY A 839 4.75 12.43 33.14
C GLY A 839 3.27 12.08 32.95
N LEU A 840 2.58 11.82 34.05
CA LEU A 840 1.17 11.42 33.99
C LEU A 840 0.25 12.64 33.82
N GLY A 841 -0.58 12.65 32.79
CA GLY A 841 -1.71 13.57 32.58
C GLY A 841 -3.03 12.93 33.02
N LEU A 842 -3.93 13.73 33.59
CA LEU A 842 -5.28 13.26 33.95
C LEU A 842 -6.12 13.17 32.68
N ALA A 843 -6.75 12.02 32.43
CA ALA A 843 -7.65 11.83 31.30
C ALA A 843 -8.91 12.67 31.46
N GLU A 844 -9.22 13.44 30.42
CA GLU A 844 -10.54 14.03 30.23
C GLU A 844 -11.46 12.93 29.70
N VAL A 845 -12.60 12.73 30.37
CA VAL A 845 -13.50 11.60 30.11
C VAL A 845 -14.84 12.13 29.63
N GLU A 846 -15.26 11.70 28.44
CA GLU A 846 -16.58 11.95 27.89
C GLU A 846 -17.36 10.64 27.79
N GLU A 847 -18.55 10.59 28.37
CA GLU A 847 -19.45 9.43 28.27
C GLU A 847 -20.60 9.72 27.29
N PHE A 848 -20.88 8.79 26.40
CA PHE A 848 -21.97 8.91 25.44
C PHE A 848 -22.59 7.54 25.11
N SER A 849 -23.68 7.55 24.34
CA SER A 849 -24.30 6.33 23.81
C SER A 849 -24.85 6.60 22.43
N LYS A 850 -24.54 5.74 21.47
CA LYS A 850 -24.95 5.87 20.07
C LYS A 850 -25.71 4.64 19.60
N VAL A 851 -26.32 4.70 18.42
CA VAL A 851 -26.93 3.55 17.72
C VAL A 851 -26.20 3.32 16.38
N PRO A 852 -26.14 2.08 15.87
CA PRO A 852 -25.47 1.80 14.61
C PRO A 852 -25.95 2.67 13.45
N GLY A 853 -25.03 3.23 12.68
CA GLY A 853 -25.35 4.04 11.50
C GLY A 853 -24.12 4.64 10.81
N ALA A 854 -24.34 5.31 9.69
CA ALA A 854 -23.27 5.79 8.81
C ALA A 854 -22.34 6.79 9.52
N LEU A 855 -21.06 6.76 9.15
CA LEU A 855 -20.08 7.78 9.53
C LEU A 855 -20.47 9.13 8.93
N VAL A 856 -20.55 10.14 9.79
CA VAL A 856 -20.64 11.56 9.37
C VAL A 856 -19.69 12.37 10.24
N GLY A 857 -19.10 13.43 9.68
CA GLY A 857 -18.16 14.30 10.40
C GLY A 857 -18.79 15.27 11.40
N ASP A 858 -20.01 14.97 11.87
CA ASP A 858 -20.79 15.78 12.80
C ASP A 858 -21.39 14.87 13.89
N ASP A 859 -21.67 15.43 15.07
CA ASP A 859 -22.29 14.70 16.19
C ASP A 859 -23.78 14.40 15.88
N ASP A 860 -24.15 13.11 15.91
CA ASP A 860 -25.50 12.65 15.58
C ASP A 860 -25.93 11.41 16.38
N ALA A 861 -26.89 10.63 15.85
CA ALA A 861 -27.38 9.42 16.52
C ALA A 861 -26.35 8.27 16.55
N SER A 862 -25.39 8.29 15.61
CA SER A 862 -24.41 7.23 15.38
C SER A 862 -22.96 7.66 15.62
N ASN A 863 -22.71 8.97 15.59
CA ASN A 863 -21.39 9.58 15.68
C ASN A 863 -21.30 10.50 16.88
N HIS A 864 -20.20 10.46 17.63
CA HIS A 864 -19.83 11.44 18.66
C HIS A 864 -18.62 12.23 18.18
N VAL A 865 -18.53 13.52 18.49
CA VAL A 865 -17.37 14.35 18.13
C VAL A 865 -16.75 14.95 19.39
N THR A 866 -15.50 14.64 19.63
CA THR A 866 -14.65 15.21 20.68
C THR A 866 -13.70 16.23 20.07
N GLU A 867 -13.73 17.46 20.58
CA GLU A 867 -12.80 18.53 20.20
C GLU A 867 -11.60 18.52 21.16
N THR A 868 -10.39 18.54 20.63
CA THR A 868 -9.16 18.52 21.44
C THR A 868 -8.21 19.63 20.99
N VAL A 869 -7.84 20.51 21.93
CA VAL A 869 -6.87 21.58 21.66
C VAL A 869 -5.49 21.13 22.08
N VAL A 870 -4.59 20.98 21.11
CA VAL A 870 -3.19 20.62 21.35
C VAL A 870 -2.34 21.91 21.42
N PRO A 871 -1.69 22.20 22.56
CA PRO A 871 -0.87 23.40 22.74
C PRO A 871 0.50 23.29 22.07
N GLU A 872 1.16 24.45 21.86
CA GLU A 872 2.54 24.49 21.38
C GLU A 872 3.49 23.85 22.40
N GLY A 873 4.21 22.80 21.99
CA GLY A 873 5.14 22.06 22.85
C GLY A 873 4.53 20.83 23.55
N ALA A 874 3.31 20.43 23.20
CA ALA A 874 2.79 19.11 23.57
C ALA A 874 3.69 18.01 23.01
N THR A 875 4.04 17.02 23.85
CA THR A 875 4.87 15.88 23.47
C THR A 875 4.03 14.74 22.91
N SER A 876 2.78 14.59 23.38
CA SER A 876 1.84 13.62 22.82
C SER A 876 0.39 13.96 23.14
N VAL A 877 -0.52 13.38 22.36
CA VAL A 877 -1.96 13.35 22.61
C VAL A 877 -2.49 11.93 22.38
N THR A 878 -3.42 11.49 23.23
CA THR A 878 -4.05 10.16 23.16
C THR A 878 -5.55 10.29 23.19
N TRP A 879 -6.23 9.55 22.32
CA TRP A 879 -7.69 9.34 22.34
C TRP A 879 -7.98 7.86 22.48
N SER A 880 -8.62 7.46 23.58
CA SER A 880 -9.00 6.07 23.85
C SER A 880 -10.52 5.96 23.90
N LEU A 881 -11.11 5.33 22.88
CA LEU A 881 -12.52 5.03 22.77
C LEU A 881 -12.79 3.65 23.38
N ASN A 882 -13.48 3.62 24.52
CA ASN A 882 -13.80 2.40 25.24
C ASN A 882 -15.29 2.05 25.08
N ALA A 883 -15.62 0.92 24.46
CA ALA A 883 -17.00 0.45 24.41
C ALA A 883 -17.49 -0.10 25.75
N GLY A 884 -18.75 0.18 26.06
CA GLY A 884 -19.48 -0.47 27.14
C GLY A 884 -20.04 -1.86 26.79
N ASP A 885 -19.88 -2.31 25.53
CA ASP A 885 -20.17 -3.68 25.08
C ASP A 885 -19.10 -4.15 24.10
N GLU A 886 -18.29 -5.14 24.47
CA GLU A 886 -17.21 -5.69 23.64
C GLU A 886 -17.70 -6.38 22.35
N GLN A 887 -19.00 -6.64 22.20
CA GLN A 887 -19.59 -7.16 20.97
C GLN A 887 -20.08 -6.06 20.01
N SER A 888 -19.94 -4.79 20.40
CA SER A 888 -20.14 -3.66 19.51
C SER A 888 -18.87 -3.38 18.70
N ASP A 889 -19.03 -2.60 17.65
CA ASP A 889 -17.98 -2.27 16.69
C ASP A 889 -17.93 -0.74 16.57
N TRP A 890 -16.93 -0.15 17.20
CA TRP A 890 -16.74 1.30 17.23
C TRP A 890 -15.51 1.67 16.44
N ASP A 891 -15.66 2.66 15.56
CA ASP A 891 -14.55 3.21 14.80
C ASP A 891 -14.17 4.59 15.35
N LEU A 892 -12.89 4.91 15.30
CA LEU A 892 -12.32 6.20 15.68
C LEU A 892 -11.66 6.88 14.47
N PHE A 893 -12.04 8.13 14.22
CA PHE A 893 -11.42 8.96 13.18
C PHE A 893 -10.93 10.26 13.81
N VAL A 894 -9.70 10.67 13.56
CA VAL A 894 -9.16 11.93 14.06
C VAL A 894 -8.78 12.84 12.90
N ILE A 895 -9.35 14.04 12.90
CA ILE A 895 -9.10 15.10 11.92
C ILE A 895 -8.04 16.04 12.49
N THR A 896 -6.90 16.17 11.81
CA THR A 896 -5.80 17.05 12.20
C THR A 896 -6.10 18.53 11.87
N PRO A 897 -5.36 19.50 12.43
CA PRO A 897 -5.51 20.92 12.12
C PRO A 897 -5.35 21.26 10.63
N GLU A 898 -4.63 20.44 9.87
CA GLU A 898 -4.43 20.56 8.43
C GLU A 898 -5.55 19.93 7.59
N GLY A 899 -6.53 19.28 8.24
CA GLY A 899 -7.63 18.58 7.59
C GLY A 899 -7.30 17.16 7.13
N THR A 900 -6.21 16.56 7.64
CA THR A 900 -5.89 15.14 7.38
C THR A 900 -6.74 14.26 8.27
N VAL A 901 -7.27 13.15 7.76
CA VAL A 901 -8.02 12.17 8.55
C VAL A 901 -7.12 10.98 8.85
N ILE A 902 -7.00 10.65 10.13
CA ILE A 902 -6.34 9.46 10.65
C ILE A 902 -7.45 8.52 11.14
N GLN A 903 -7.40 7.25 10.80
CA GLN A 903 -8.46 6.29 11.11
C GLN A 903 -7.90 5.11 11.90
N GLU A 904 -8.59 4.77 12.99
CA GLU A 904 -8.46 3.54 13.76
C GLU A 904 -9.84 2.86 13.78
N ALA A 905 -10.02 1.89 12.88
CA ALA A 905 -11.29 1.22 12.62
C ALA A 905 -11.02 -0.27 12.48
N THR A 906 -10.97 -0.96 13.61
CA THR A 906 -10.74 -2.40 13.70
C THR A 906 -12.05 -3.09 14.05
N ALA A 907 -12.08 -4.43 14.02
CA ALA A 907 -13.25 -5.18 14.48
C ALA A 907 -13.38 -5.22 16.03
N SER A 908 -12.62 -4.37 16.74
CA SER A 908 -12.63 -4.25 18.19
C SER A 908 -13.82 -3.39 18.63
N GLY A 909 -14.37 -3.66 19.81
CA GLY A 909 -15.33 -2.73 20.41
C GLY A 909 -14.70 -1.42 20.88
N SER A 910 -13.39 -1.38 21.09
CA SER A 910 -12.66 -0.22 21.60
C SER A 910 -11.48 0.11 20.69
N GLU A 911 -11.18 1.40 20.54
CA GLU A 911 -10.12 1.93 19.67
C GLU A 911 -9.22 2.89 20.45
N GLU A 912 -7.95 3.00 20.06
CA GLU A 912 -7.03 3.96 20.67
C GLU A 912 -6.10 4.56 19.61
N LEU A 913 -5.95 5.89 19.61
CA LEU A 913 -4.99 6.61 18.78
C LEU A 913 -4.05 7.43 19.66
N VAL A 914 -2.74 7.27 19.43
CA VAL A 914 -1.68 8.06 20.07
C VAL A 914 -0.92 8.84 18.99
N LEU A 915 -0.83 10.16 19.11
CA LEU A 915 0.03 11.00 18.29
C LEU A 915 1.18 11.56 19.13
N THR A 916 2.41 11.29 18.71
CA THR A 916 3.64 11.86 19.28
C THR A 916 4.07 13.09 18.49
N ASP A 917 4.58 14.13 19.17
CA ASP A 917 4.92 15.43 18.60
C ASP A 917 3.79 16.05 17.72
N PRO A 918 2.55 16.12 18.22
CA PRO A 918 1.41 16.59 17.43
C PRO A 918 1.57 18.05 17.00
N THR A 919 1.13 18.39 15.77
CA THR A 919 1.08 19.79 15.35
C THR A 919 0.15 20.57 16.28
N PRO A 920 0.56 21.74 16.81
CA PRO A 920 -0.31 22.55 17.66
C PRO A 920 -1.55 23.02 16.90
N GLY A 921 -2.74 22.84 17.49
CA GLY A 921 -4.00 23.21 16.84
C GLY A 921 -5.22 22.48 17.41
N GLU A 922 -6.35 22.65 16.73
CA GLU A 922 -7.61 21.96 17.04
C GLU A 922 -7.71 20.64 16.28
N TYR A 923 -7.96 19.56 17.01
CA TYR A 923 -8.23 18.23 16.48
C TYR A 923 -9.69 17.86 16.76
N TYR A 924 -10.27 17.06 15.86
CA TYR A 924 -11.63 16.55 16.00
C TYR A 924 -11.61 15.03 15.92
N ALA A 925 -11.92 14.36 17.03
CA ALA A 925 -12.06 12.91 17.11
C ALA A 925 -13.53 12.52 16.93
N VAL A 926 -13.85 11.77 15.88
CA VAL A 926 -15.18 11.25 15.56
C VAL A 926 -15.25 9.77 15.94
N SER A 927 -16.11 9.43 16.89
CA SER A 927 -16.41 8.05 17.29
C SER A 927 -17.69 7.58 16.62
N ASN A 928 -17.62 6.59 15.73
CA ASN A 928 -18.77 6.03 15.03
C ASN A 928 -19.12 4.65 15.58
N LEU A 929 -20.38 4.45 15.96
CA LEU A 929 -20.88 3.10 16.22
C LEU A 929 -21.27 2.47 14.87
N TYR A 930 -20.40 1.63 14.33
CA TYR A 930 -20.61 0.96 13.06
C TYR A 930 -21.66 -0.16 13.20
N SER A 931 -21.53 -1.00 14.22
CA SER A 931 -22.45 -2.10 14.46
C SER A 931 -22.62 -2.48 15.93
N SER A 932 -23.76 -3.08 16.28
CA SER A 932 -24.00 -3.61 17.62
C SER A 932 -24.97 -4.79 17.61
N PRO A 933 -24.94 -5.67 18.63
CA PRO A 933 -25.85 -6.81 18.71
C PRO A 933 -27.32 -6.40 18.65
N GLY A 934 -27.99 -6.74 17.55
CA GLY A 934 -29.40 -6.43 17.34
C GLY A 934 -29.71 -4.95 17.05
N GLY A 935 -28.71 -4.14 16.71
CA GLY A 935 -28.89 -2.71 16.43
C GLY A 935 -29.21 -1.87 17.66
N ALA A 936 -28.78 -2.33 18.84
CA ALA A 936 -29.02 -1.66 20.11
C ALA A 936 -28.17 -0.40 20.26
N SER A 937 -28.63 0.54 21.10
CA SER A 937 -27.76 1.63 21.53
C SER A 937 -26.70 1.09 22.49
N VAL A 938 -25.45 1.47 22.27
CA VAL A 938 -24.31 1.04 23.07
C VAL A 938 -23.67 2.26 23.72
N PRO A 939 -23.38 2.23 25.03
CA PRO A 939 -22.59 3.26 25.67
C PRO A 939 -21.11 3.12 25.31
N ALA A 940 -20.40 4.24 25.23
CA ALA A 940 -18.95 4.29 25.09
C ALA A 940 -18.39 5.49 25.84
N THR A 941 -17.09 5.44 26.10
CA THR A 941 -16.34 6.47 26.81
C THR A 941 -15.14 6.89 25.98
N MET A 942 -15.01 8.19 25.69
CA MET A 942 -13.79 8.76 25.11
C MET A 942 -12.90 9.29 26.24
N GLU A 943 -11.67 8.79 26.32
CA GLU A 943 -10.63 9.32 27.19
C GLU A 943 -9.61 10.10 26.36
N THR A 944 -9.42 11.38 26.65
CA THR A 944 -8.45 12.24 25.98
C THR A 944 -7.35 12.66 26.96
N VAL A 945 -6.08 12.49 26.58
CA VAL A 945 -4.94 12.92 27.38
C VAL A 945 -3.98 13.72 26.49
N VAL A 946 -3.61 14.93 26.93
CA VAL A 946 -2.58 15.75 26.30
C VAL A 946 -1.40 15.87 27.26
N LEU A 947 -0.20 15.50 26.82
CA LEU A 947 1.03 15.59 27.60
C LEU A 947 1.89 16.75 27.10
N GLU A 948 2.43 17.54 28.04
CA GLU A 948 3.37 18.64 27.79
C GLU A 948 4.80 18.30 28.31
N GLY A 949 5.13 17.00 28.43
CA GLY A 949 6.39 16.48 28.97
C GLY A 949 6.36 16.07 30.45
N ASP A 950 7.53 16.00 31.09
CA ASP A 950 7.67 15.53 32.48
C ASP A 950 6.98 16.46 33.51
N SER A 951 5.91 15.95 34.13
CA SER A 951 5.16 16.62 35.19
C SER A 951 5.71 16.34 36.61
N GLY A 952 6.76 15.52 36.75
CA GLY A 952 7.42 15.18 38.01
C GLY A 952 6.61 14.25 38.92
N ASN A 953 5.54 13.66 38.39
CA ASN A 953 4.64 12.72 39.07
C ASN A 953 4.87 11.25 38.66
N LEU A 954 5.82 11.01 37.76
CA LEU A 954 6.29 9.71 37.30
C LEU A 954 7.82 9.67 37.36
N THR A 955 8.39 8.60 37.87
CA THR A 955 9.85 8.41 37.99
C THR A 955 10.21 6.95 37.81
N ILE A 956 11.47 6.65 37.49
CA ILE A 956 11.99 5.28 37.40
C ILE A 956 13.13 5.05 38.39
N THR A 957 13.24 3.81 38.88
CA THR A 957 14.33 3.39 39.77
C THR A 957 14.89 2.04 39.29
N PRO A 958 16.21 1.90 39.05
CA PRO A 958 17.27 2.91 39.20
C PRO A 958 17.38 3.88 37.99
N ASP A 959 17.74 5.14 38.28
CA ASP A 959 18.08 6.18 37.28
C ASP A 959 19.49 6.77 37.59
N PRO A 960 20.47 6.70 36.66
CA PRO A 960 20.39 6.10 35.33
C PRO A 960 20.35 4.57 35.39
N LEU A 961 19.69 3.96 34.40
CA LEU A 961 19.48 2.52 34.35
C LEU A 961 20.68 1.82 33.72
N ALA A 962 21.45 1.08 34.53
CA ALA A 962 22.56 0.29 34.02
C ALA A 962 22.06 -1.01 33.38
N VAL A 963 22.43 -1.24 32.13
CA VAL A 963 22.01 -2.41 31.34
C VAL A 963 23.19 -3.16 30.74
N GLU A 964 23.03 -4.45 30.51
CA GLU A 964 24.02 -5.33 29.89
C GLU A 964 23.40 -6.05 28.68
N ASN A 965 24.14 -6.15 27.58
CA ASN A 965 23.65 -6.70 26.32
C ASN A 965 23.19 -8.16 26.49
N GLN A 966 21.98 -8.46 26.01
CA GLN A 966 21.25 -9.72 26.13
C GLN A 966 20.96 -10.13 27.58
N GLU A 967 20.89 -9.16 28.50
CA GLU A 967 20.43 -9.37 29.87
C GLU A 967 19.18 -8.53 30.16
N THR A 968 18.36 -9.01 31.09
CA THR A 968 17.18 -8.33 31.60
C THR A 968 17.56 -7.42 32.78
N ALA A 969 17.08 -6.18 32.77
CA ALA A 969 17.26 -5.22 33.85
C ALA A 969 15.91 -4.89 34.50
N PRO A 970 15.72 -5.13 35.81
CA PRO A 970 14.49 -4.76 36.49
C PRO A 970 14.41 -3.24 36.69
N VAL A 971 13.23 -2.67 36.51
CA VAL A 971 12.94 -1.25 36.69
C VAL A 971 11.64 -1.09 37.46
N ALA A 972 11.69 -0.28 38.52
CA ALA A 972 10.50 0.19 39.20
C ALA A 972 10.04 1.50 38.57
N VAL A 973 8.80 1.52 38.05
CA VAL A 973 8.10 2.73 37.60
C VAL A 973 7.23 3.22 38.75
N GLU A 974 7.55 4.38 39.28
CA GLU A 974 6.97 4.93 40.50
C GLU A 974 6.16 6.20 40.20
N TRP A 975 4.98 6.33 40.80
CA TRP A 975 4.12 7.52 40.65
C TRP A 975 3.70 8.09 42.00
N GLN A 976 3.37 9.37 42.01
CA GLN A 976 2.95 10.07 43.23
C GLN A 976 2.07 11.30 42.98
N GLY A 977 1.23 11.62 43.97
CA GLY A 977 0.50 12.88 44.01
C GLY A 977 -0.69 12.96 43.06
N LEU A 978 -1.21 11.81 42.62
CA LEU A 978 -2.33 11.73 41.70
C LEU A 978 -3.66 11.96 42.42
N THR A 979 -4.60 12.64 41.77
CA THR A 979 -5.99 12.81 42.25
C THR A 979 -6.89 11.72 41.67
N PRO A 980 -8.13 11.55 42.17
CA PRO A 980 -9.08 10.60 41.57
C PRO A 980 -9.26 10.80 40.06
N GLY A 981 -9.32 9.68 39.32
CA GLY A 981 -9.40 9.63 37.87
C GLY A 981 -8.39 8.66 37.24
N THR A 982 -8.48 8.51 35.92
CA THR A 982 -7.51 7.76 35.11
C THR A 982 -6.40 8.70 34.69
N TRP A 983 -5.15 8.35 34.99
CA TRP A 983 -3.97 9.10 34.59
C TRP A 983 -3.20 8.30 33.55
N LYS A 984 -2.81 8.92 32.44
CA LYS A 984 -1.97 8.29 31.42
C LYS A 984 -0.69 9.09 31.19
N GLY A 985 0.41 8.41 30.91
CA GLY A 985 1.72 8.98 30.61
C GLY A 985 2.51 7.99 29.76
N ALA A 986 3.79 8.26 29.56
CA ALA A 986 4.66 7.35 28.82
C ALA A 986 6.12 7.42 29.29
N ILE A 987 6.86 6.36 29.01
CA ILE A 987 8.30 6.32 29.20
C ILE A 987 8.90 5.87 27.87
N GLU A 988 9.73 6.71 27.26
CA GLU A 988 10.56 6.32 26.12
C GLU A 988 11.91 5.82 26.64
N TRP A 989 12.13 4.52 26.58
CA TRP A 989 13.32 3.87 27.15
C TRP A 989 14.56 4.08 26.30
N ALA A 990 14.36 4.10 24.98
CA ALA A 990 15.33 4.40 23.94
C ALA A 990 14.54 4.74 22.65
N PRO A 991 15.18 5.32 21.61
CA PRO A 991 14.52 5.60 20.34
C PRO A 991 13.76 4.38 19.81
N GLY A 992 12.47 4.56 19.53
CA GLY A 992 11.58 3.52 19.00
C GLY A 992 11.10 2.48 20.03
N THR A 993 11.39 2.64 21.33
CA THR A 993 10.91 1.76 22.41
C THR A 993 10.22 2.58 23.51
N ARG A 994 8.89 2.57 23.52
CA ARG A 994 8.05 3.36 24.43
C ARG A 994 7.06 2.47 25.16
N SER A 995 6.90 2.68 26.47
CA SER A 995 5.82 2.10 27.27
C SER A 995 4.79 3.16 27.61
N THR A 996 3.51 2.84 27.45
CA THR A 996 2.42 3.61 28.04
C THR A 996 2.32 3.33 29.54
N VAL A 997 2.00 4.34 30.33
CA VAL A 997 1.79 4.18 31.78
C VAL A 997 0.38 4.63 32.12
N THR A 998 -0.46 3.72 32.60
CA THR A 998 -1.83 4.03 33.03
C THR A 998 -1.99 3.80 34.53
N VAL A 999 -2.37 4.84 35.27
CA VAL A 999 -2.62 4.76 36.71
C VAL A 999 -4.07 5.12 37.01
N THR A 1000 -4.80 4.20 37.63
CA THR A 1000 -6.20 4.46 38.04
C THR A 1000 -6.27 4.82 39.51
N VAL A 1001 -6.87 5.97 39.82
CA VAL A 1001 -7.11 6.43 41.18
C VAL A 1001 -8.62 6.44 41.44
N GLY A 1002 -9.12 5.48 42.22
CA GLY A 1002 -10.54 5.42 42.55
C GLY A 1002 -11.02 6.66 43.32
N GLY A 1003 -12.21 7.15 42.97
CA GLY A 1003 -12.90 8.27 43.66
C GLY A 1003 -13.70 7.88 44.92
N GLY A 1004 -13.61 6.63 45.37
CA GLY A 1004 -14.23 6.17 46.62
C GLY A 1004 -13.28 6.33 47.82
N PRO A 1005 -13.79 6.45 49.06
CA PRO A 1005 -12.93 6.45 50.24
C PRO A 1005 -12.12 5.14 50.31
N ALA A 1006 -10.85 5.28 50.67
CA ALA A 1006 -9.87 4.20 50.72
C ALA A 1006 -10.33 2.99 51.56
N ASP A 1007 -9.97 1.79 51.09
CA ASP A 1007 -10.02 0.48 51.78
C ASP A 1007 -11.31 0.16 52.56
N CYS A 1008 -12.30 -0.34 51.82
CA CYS A 1008 -13.48 -0.95 52.39
C CYS A 1008 -13.42 -2.47 52.24
N GLU A 1009 -13.14 -3.21 53.32
CA GLU A 1009 -13.08 -4.70 53.31
C GLU A 1009 -14.45 -5.39 53.26
N ALA A 1010 -15.57 -4.65 53.15
CA ALA A 1010 -16.89 -5.25 53.09
C ALA A 1010 -17.14 -5.93 51.73
N GLU A 1011 -17.73 -7.13 51.71
CA GLU A 1011 -18.19 -7.75 50.45
C GLU A 1011 -19.35 -6.96 49.84
N ASP A 1012 -19.38 -6.82 48.51
CA ASP A 1012 -20.48 -6.15 47.82
C ASP A 1012 -21.83 -6.84 48.07
N PHE A 1013 -22.90 -6.04 48.12
CA PHE A 1013 -24.25 -6.59 48.10
C PHE A 1013 -24.50 -7.26 46.74
N SER A 1014 -25.09 -8.46 46.77
CA SER A 1014 -25.32 -9.28 45.57
C SER A 1014 -26.19 -8.62 44.49
N ASP A 1015 -26.98 -7.61 44.83
CA ASP A 1015 -27.80 -6.80 43.90
C ASP A 1015 -27.21 -5.41 43.61
N ASN A 1016 -25.97 -5.17 44.02
CA ASN A 1016 -25.23 -3.93 43.83
C ASN A 1016 -23.74 -4.22 43.57
N ALA A 1017 -23.47 -4.82 42.41
CA ALA A 1017 -22.12 -5.12 41.90
C ALA A 1017 -21.55 -3.94 41.09
N PRO A 1018 -20.22 -3.90 40.84
CA PRO A 1018 -19.58 -2.91 39.98
C PRO A 1018 -20.29 -2.75 38.64
N GLY A 1019 -20.43 -1.51 38.17
CA GLY A 1019 -21.16 -1.16 36.93
C GLY A 1019 -22.69 -1.09 37.07
N SER A 1020 -23.26 -1.38 38.24
CA SER A 1020 -24.72 -1.32 38.42
C SER A 1020 -25.21 0.07 38.86
N GLN A 1021 -26.44 0.45 38.47
CA GLN A 1021 -27.02 1.75 38.85
C GLN A 1021 -27.01 1.93 40.38
N TYR A 1022 -26.49 3.08 40.85
CA TYR A 1022 -26.24 3.44 42.26
C TYR A 1022 -25.08 2.71 42.96
N TYR A 1023 -24.23 1.99 42.23
CA TYR A 1023 -23.15 1.18 42.81
C TYR A 1023 -22.29 1.98 43.80
N ASP A 1024 -21.69 3.08 43.34
CA ASP A 1024 -20.73 3.86 44.13
C ASP A 1024 -21.37 4.49 45.37
N TYR A 1025 -22.59 5.01 45.26
CA TYR A 1025 -23.30 5.62 46.38
C TYR A 1025 -23.65 4.60 47.47
N VAL A 1026 -24.07 3.41 47.07
CA VAL A 1026 -24.40 2.32 48.01
C VAL A 1026 -23.12 1.76 48.64
N ARG A 1027 -22.04 1.66 47.85
CA ARG A 1027 -20.73 1.25 48.34
C ARG A 1027 -20.21 2.25 49.38
N TRP A 1028 -20.25 3.55 49.10
CA TRP A 1028 -19.91 4.60 50.06
C TRP A 1028 -20.70 4.43 51.38
N MET A 1029 -22.03 4.31 51.32
CA MET A 1029 -22.84 4.10 52.53
C MET A 1029 -22.46 2.82 53.30
N GLN A 1030 -22.04 1.77 52.60
CA GLN A 1030 -21.62 0.51 53.22
C GLN A 1030 -20.29 0.69 53.94
N CYS A 1031 -19.36 1.42 53.33
CA CYS A 1031 -18.02 1.65 53.84
C CYS A 1031 -18.01 2.61 55.04
N ASP A 1032 -18.88 3.62 55.04
CA ASP A 1032 -19.09 4.52 56.17
C ASP A 1032 -19.99 3.93 57.26
N GLY A 1033 -20.44 2.67 57.11
CA GLY A 1033 -21.27 1.99 58.11
C GLY A 1033 -22.69 2.55 58.24
N ILE A 1034 -23.14 3.36 57.27
CA ILE A 1034 -24.48 3.94 57.21
C ILE A 1034 -25.52 2.86 56.87
N THR A 1035 -25.13 1.86 56.08
CA THR A 1035 -25.94 0.68 55.77
C THR A 1035 -25.16 -0.61 55.94
N THR A 1036 -25.85 -1.66 56.39
CA THR A 1036 -25.34 -3.05 56.39
C THR A 1036 -26.15 -3.96 55.46
N GLY A 1037 -27.07 -3.38 54.68
CA GLY A 1037 -28.00 -4.13 53.82
C GLY A 1037 -28.95 -5.05 54.60
N TYR A 1038 -29.46 -6.07 53.91
CA TYR A 1038 -30.34 -7.10 54.46
C TYR A 1038 -29.59 -8.41 54.71
N GLU A 1039 -30.16 -9.28 55.56
CA GLU A 1039 -29.56 -10.57 55.95
C GLU A 1039 -29.21 -11.50 54.76
N ASN A 1040 -29.85 -11.31 53.60
CA ASN A 1040 -29.61 -12.08 52.38
C ASN A 1040 -28.49 -11.51 51.48
N ASN A 1041 -27.66 -10.60 52.01
CA ASN A 1041 -26.63 -9.87 51.27
C ASN A 1041 -27.19 -9.06 50.08
N THR A 1042 -28.29 -8.34 50.28
CA THR A 1042 -28.84 -7.40 49.29
C THR A 1042 -29.02 -6.01 49.88
N TYR A 1043 -28.93 -4.97 49.04
CA TYR A 1043 -29.29 -3.60 49.39
C TYR A 1043 -30.75 -3.28 49.05
N GLN A 1044 -31.34 -3.90 48.03
CA GLN A 1044 -32.68 -3.65 47.50
C GLN A 1044 -32.88 -2.21 46.97
N LYS A 1045 -31.98 -1.77 46.07
CA LYS A 1045 -31.91 -0.35 45.62
C LYS A 1045 -33.17 0.22 44.97
N HIS A 1046 -34.00 -0.62 44.32
CA HIS A 1046 -35.24 -0.18 43.67
C HIS A 1046 -36.47 -0.26 44.58
N ARG A 1047 -36.33 -0.63 45.85
CA ARG A 1047 -37.44 -0.69 46.81
C ARG A 1047 -37.65 0.69 47.43
N ASP A 1048 -38.91 1.09 47.56
CA ASP A 1048 -39.30 2.28 48.31
C ASP A 1048 -38.91 2.12 49.80
N ILE A 1049 -38.29 3.17 50.34
CA ILE A 1049 -37.73 3.13 51.69
C ILE A 1049 -38.77 3.50 52.74
N ALA A 1050 -38.78 2.76 53.85
CA ALA A 1050 -39.65 3.07 54.98
C ALA A 1050 -39.15 4.31 55.73
N ARG A 1051 -40.06 5.11 56.27
CA ARG A 1051 -39.77 6.36 56.98
C ARG A 1051 -38.85 6.19 58.19
N GLY A 1052 -38.98 5.09 58.94
CA GLY A 1052 -38.06 4.77 60.05
C GLY A 1052 -36.66 4.39 59.57
N GLU A 1053 -36.57 3.75 58.42
CA GLU A 1053 -35.31 3.31 57.81
C GLU A 1053 -34.53 4.49 57.20
N SER A 1054 -35.22 5.43 56.53
CA SER A 1054 -34.60 6.64 56.00
C SER A 1054 -34.01 7.52 57.10
N VAL A 1055 -34.69 7.62 58.25
CA VAL A 1055 -34.18 8.35 59.42
C VAL A 1055 -33.02 7.60 60.09
N ALA A 1056 -33.03 6.27 60.08
CA ALA A 1056 -31.91 5.49 60.58
C ALA A 1056 -30.63 5.67 59.75
N PHE A 1057 -30.75 5.88 58.42
CA PHE A 1057 -29.60 6.25 57.59
C PHE A 1057 -29.06 7.62 57.97
N LEU A 1058 -29.91 8.64 58.12
CA LEU A 1058 -29.49 9.97 58.59
C LEU A 1058 -28.86 9.93 59.99
N TYR A 1059 -29.41 9.13 60.90
CA TYR A 1059 -28.87 8.96 62.25
C TYR A 1059 -27.46 8.37 62.24
N ARG A 1060 -27.21 7.35 61.41
CA ARG A 1060 -25.87 6.76 61.27
C ARG A 1060 -24.91 7.69 60.53
N TYR A 1061 -25.40 8.38 59.51
CA TYR A 1061 -24.65 9.42 58.80
C TYR A 1061 -24.16 10.53 59.74
N MET A 1062 -24.92 10.85 60.79
CA MET A 1062 -24.52 11.81 61.84
C MET A 1062 -23.73 11.17 62.99
N ASP A 1063 -23.11 10.01 62.78
CA ASP A 1063 -22.34 9.24 63.78
C ASP A 1063 -23.15 8.74 65.00
N SER A 1064 -24.44 8.42 64.81
CA SER A 1064 -25.31 7.83 65.84
C SER A 1064 -25.27 8.55 67.19
N PRO A 1065 -25.62 9.84 67.25
CA PRO A 1065 -25.49 10.66 68.45
C PRO A 1065 -26.33 10.12 69.63
N THR A 1066 -25.84 10.32 70.86
CA THR A 1066 -26.51 9.81 72.06
C THR A 1066 -27.74 10.65 72.42
N VAL A 1067 -28.92 10.02 72.49
CA VAL A 1067 -30.17 10.68 72.91
C VAL A 1067 -30.31 10.60 74.43
N THR A 1068 -30.39 11.76 75.10
CA THR A 1068 -30.43 11.82 76.59
C THR A 1068 -31.83 11.97 77.18
N ASP A 1069 -32.84 12.31 76.36
CA ASP A 1069 -34.26 12.37 76.73
C ASP A 1069 -35.12 12.00 75.50
N PRO A 1070 -35.32 10.69 75.22
CA PRO A 1070 -35.97 10.25 73.99
C PRO A 1070 -37.44 10.67 73.99
N ALA A 1071 -37.82 11.43 72.96
CA ALA A 1071 -39.21 11.79 72.75
C ALA A 1071 -39.97 10.60 72.13
N GLU A 1072 -41.04 10.15 72.78
CA GLU A 1072 -41.79 8.96 72.36
C GLU A 1072 -42.96 9.30 71.43
N PHE A 1073 -42.99 8.68 70.25
CA PHE A 1073 -44.21 8.55 69.46
C PHE A 1073 -45.01 7.33 69.94
N PRO A 1074 -46.34 7.42 70.12
CA PRO A 1074 -47.15 6.32 70.65
C PRO A 1074 -47.09 5.02 69.83
N ASP A 1075 -46.71 5.10 68.55
CA ASP A 1075 -46.59 3.98 67.62
C ASP A 1075 -45.14 3.49 67.41
N VAL A 1076 -44.17 4.07 68.12
CA VAL A 1076 -42.75 3.67 68.09
C VAL A 1076 -42.32 3.23 69.50
N PRO A 1077 -42.52 1.96 69.87
CA PRO A 1077 -42.10 1.46 71.19
C PRO A 1077 -40.57 1.41 71.31
N GLU A 1078 -40.04 1.47 72.54
CA GLU A 1078 -38.60 1.28 72.84
C GLU A 1078 -37.99 0.01 72.22
N SER A 1079 -38.81 -1.01 71.95
CA SER A 1079 -38.39 -2.24 71.29
C SER A 1079 -38.25 -2.14 69.76
N SER A 1080 -38.56 -0.99 69.16
CA SER A 1080 -38.41 -0.79 67.71
C SER A 1080 -36.93 -0.70 67.34
N THR A 1081 -36.56 -1.31 66.20
CA THR A 1081 -35.21 -1.22 65.63
C THR A 1081 -34.83 0.21 65.21
N PHE A 1082 -35.81 1.11 65.08
CA PHE A 1082 -35.59 2.51 64.71
C PHE A 1082 -35.78 3.48 65.89
N PHE A 1083 -36.00 2.98 67.12
CA PHE A 1083 -36.38 3.82 68.27
C PHE A 1083 -35.39 4.96 68.53
N ASP A 1084 -34.09 4.65 68.58
CA ASP A 1084 -33.05 5.65 68.88
C ASP A 1084 -32.93 6.70 67.77
N ALA A 1085 -32.94 6.26 66.51
CA ALA A 1085 -32.87 7.14 65.34
C ALA A 1085 -34.09 8.08 65.24
N ILE A 1086 -35.29 7.56 65.48
CA ILE A 1086 -36.53 8.35 65.46
C ILE A 1086 -36.56 9.32 66.65
N SER A 1087 -36.12 8.88 67.83
CA SER A 1087 -36.04 9.73 69.02
C SER A 1087 -35.06 10.88 68.83
N TRP A 1088 -33.90 10.60 68.22
CA TRP A 1088 -32.93 11.63 67.82
C TRP A 1088 -33.53 12.61 66.82
N ALA A 1089 -34.13 12.11 65.74
CA ALA A 1089 -34.69 12.98 64.71
C ALA A 1089 -35.84 13.87 65.24
N ASN A 1090 -36.56 13.42 66.27
CA ASN A 1090 -37.55 14.28 66.93
C ASN A 1090 -36.90 15.28 67.89
N ALA A 1091 -35.84 14.90 68.61
CA ALA A 1091 -35.12 15.79 69.51
C ALA A 1091 -34.44 16.95 68.75
N GLU A 1092 -33.91 16.67 67.55
CA GLU A 1092 -33.28 17.66 66.67
C GLU A 1092 -34.29 18.38 65.74
N GLU A 1093 -35.59 18.17 65.95
CA GLU A 1093 -36.68 18.75 65.13
C GLU A 1093 -36.59 18.44 63.61
N ILE A 1094 -35.79 17.44 63.21
CA ILE A 1094 -35.73 16.92 61.84
C ILE A 1094 -37.12 16.42 61.40
N THR A 1095 -37.86 15.82 62.33
CA THR A 1095 -39.26 15.41 62.15
C THR A 1095 -40.06 15.54 63.45
N THR A 1096 -41.31 15.99 63.39
CA THR A 1096 -42.22 16.07 64.55
C THR A 1096 -43.38 15.07 64.46
N GLY A 1097 -43.28 14.12 63.52
CA GLY A 1097 -44.34 13.16 63.20
C GLY A 1097 -45.56 13.78 62.53
N TYR A 1098 -46.65 13.03 62.50
CA TYR A 1098 -47.93 13.46 61.94
C TYR A 1098 -48.76 14.21 62.99
N LYS A 1099 -49.75 14.99 62.52
CA LYS A 1099 -50.64 15.79 63.40
C LYS A 1099 -51.42 14.98 64.43
N ASP A 1100 -51.57 13.68 64.21
CA ASP A 1100 -52.22 12.75 65.15
C ASP A 1100 -51.28 12.25 66.26
N GLY A 1101 -50.02 12.72 66.26
CA GLY A 1101 -48.99 12.38 67.23
C GLY A 1101 -48.23 11.09 66.91
N THR A 1102 -48.45 10.47 65.75
CA THR A 1102 -47.76 9.23 65.32
C THR A 1102 -46.57 9.50 64.41
N PHE A 1103 -45.60 8.59 64.33
CA PHE A 1103 -44.47 8.69 63.38
C PHE A 1103 -44.65 7.84 62.12
N ARG A 1104 -45.32 6.69 62.23
CA ARG A 1104 -45.59 5.70 61.17
C ARG A 1104 -44.31 5.13 60.55
N GLN A 1105 -43.50 4.49 61.40
CA GLN A 1105 -42.15 4.03 61.06
C GLN A 1105 -42.02 3.04 59.87
N PHE A 1106 -43.10 2.38 59.48
CA PHE A 1106 -43.12 1.42 58.37
C PHE A 1106 -43.83 1.94 57.11
N ASP A 1107 -44.40 3.14 57.16
CA ASP A 1107 -44.97 3.79 55.97
C ASP A 1107 -43.81 4.24 55.07
N GLU A 1108 -44.00 4.19 53.76
CA GLU A 1108 -43.01 4.67 52.78
C GLU A 1108 -42.89 6.19 52.85
N VAL A 1109 -41.68 6.70 52.63
CA VAL A 1109 -41.40 8.14 52.66
C VAL A 1109 -41.40 8.71 51.25
N THR A 1110 -42.01 9.88 51.08
CA THR A 1110 -41.98 10.58 49.80
C THR A 1110 -40.65 11.31 49.57
N ARG A 1111 -40.29 11.54 48.31
CA ARG A 1111 -39.10 12.31 47.90
C ARG A 1111 -39.05 13.68 48.56
N GLY A 1112 -40.19 14.40 48.61
CA GLY A 1112 -40.26 15.71 49.26
C GLY A 1112 -40.08 15.66 50.78
N GLU A 1113 -40.61 14.64 51.44
CA GLU A 1113 -40.41 14.43 52.88
C GLU A 1113 -38.95 14.09 53.20
N PHE A 1114 -38.32 13.22 52.41
CA PHE A 1114 -36.91 12.89 52.60
C PHE A 1114 -36.00 14.10 52.34
N ALA A 1115 -36.28 14.91 51.31
CA ALA A 1115 -35.58 16.18 51.08
C ALA A 1115 -35.60 17.09 52.31
N SER A 1116 -36.77 17.19 52.95
CA SER A 1116 -36.93 17.98 54.18
C SER A 1116 -36.16 17.39 55.36
N PHE A 1117 -36.01 16.08 55.44
CA PHE A 1117 -35.18 15.46 56.48
C PHE A 1117 -33.71 15.80 56.29
N VAL A 1118 -33.17 15.62 55.09
CA VAL A 1118 -31.77 15.95 54.78
C VAL A 1118 -31.50 17.44 54.99
N PHE A 1119 -32.38 18.32 54.50
CA PHE A 1119 -32.26 19.78 54.69
C PHE A 1119 -32.22 20.17 56.16
N ARG A 1120 -33.05 19.57 57.02
CA ARG A 1120 -33.00 19.84 58.47
C ARG A 1120 -31.82 19.21 59.18
N THR A 1121 -31.19 18.20 58.56
CA THR A 1121 -30.03 17.51 59.15
C THR A 1121 -28.74 18.28 58.85
N VAL A 1122 -28.56 18.74 57.60
CA VAL A 1122 -27.30 19.32 57.12
C VAL A 1122 -27.46 20.61 56.29
N GLY A 1123 -28.68 21.03 56.01
CA GLY A 1123 -28.96 22.26 55.27
C GLY A 1123 -28.83 23.53 56.12
N PRO A 1124 -28.89 24.71 55.48
CA PRO A 1124 -28.82 26.01 56.16
C PRO A 1124 -30.06 26.28 57.03
N GLU A 1125 -30.00 27.33 57.88
CA GLU A 1125 -31.13 27.72 58.73
C GLU A 1125 -32.41 28.01 57.90
N PRO A 1126 -33.60 27.53 58.31
CA PRO A 1126 -34.84 27.76 57.57
C PRO A 1126 -35.16 29.26 57.38
N GLY A 1127 -35.61 29.62 56.18
CA GLY A 1127 -35.89 30.97 55.72
C GLY A 1127 -34.73 31.68 55.01
N THR A 1128 -33.66 30.96 54.62
CA THR A 1128 -32.44 31.55 54.04
C THR A 1128 -32.17 31.20 52.58
N VAL A 1129 -32.96 30.31 51.98
CA VAL A 1129 -32.82 29.86 50.60
C VAL A 1129 -33.74 30.68 49.69
N GLU A 1130 -33.18 31.36 48.68
CA GLU A 1130 -33.93 32.12 47.67
C GLU A 1130 -33.54 31.64 46.25
N GLY A 1131 -34.48 31.00 45.54
CA GLY A 1131 -34.26 30.48 44.19
C GLY A 1131 -35.55 29.98 43.53
N GLU A 1132 -35.53 29.78 42.20
CA GLU A 1132 -36.62 29.12 41.47
C GLU A 1132 -36.41 27.60 41.50
N GLY A 1133 -37.36 26.86 42.10
CA GLY A 1133 -37.33 25.40 42.17
C GLY A 1133 -37.89 24.70 40.93
N PHE A 1134 -38.03 23.38 41.01
CA PHE A 1134 -38.61 22.57 39.93
C PHE A 1134 -40.06 23.02 39.61
N PRO A 1135 -40.50 22.93 38.34
CA PRO A 1135 -41.81 23.40 37.90
C PRO A 1135 -43.01 22.79 38.65
N ASP A 1136 -42.87 21.58 39.18
CA ASP A 1136 -43.90 20.86 39.93
C ASP A 1136 -43.84 21.07 41.46
N VAL A 1137 -42.94 21.93 41.95
CA VAL A 1137 -42.77 22.26 43.37
C VAL A 1137 -43.09 23.76 43.59
N PRO A 1138 -44.37 24.13 43.78
CA PRO A 1138 -44.73 25.53 44.01
C PRO A 1138 -44.24 26.04 45.36
N GLU A 1139 -44.05 27.36 45.50
CA GLU A 1139 -43.66 28.01 46.77
C GLU A 1139 -44.56 27.64 47.97
N SER A 1140 -45.82 27.28 47.72
CA SER A 1140 -46.76 26.82 48.75
C SER A 1140 -46.52 25.40 49.25
N SER A 1141 -45.62 24.65 48.62
CA SER A 1141 -45.26 23.28 49.02
C SER A 1141 -44.52 23.29 50.36
N ALA A 1142 -44.88 22.36 51.24
CA ALA A 1142 -44.22 22.22 52.54
C ALA A 1142 -42.74 21.79 52.44
N HIS A 1143 -42.32 21.35 51.25
CA HIS A 1143 -40.96 20.89 50.95
C HIS A 1143 -40.19 21.83 50.01
N HIS A 1144 -40.79 22.97 49.62
CA HIS A 1144 -40.23 23.87 48.60
C HIS A 1144 -38.79 24.27 48.92
N GLU A 1145 -38.56 24.79 50.12
CA GLU A 1145 -37.25 25.31 50.53
C GLU A 1145 -36.15 24.23 50.49
N ALA A 1146 -36.46 23.04 51.01
CA ALA A 1146 -35.52 21.92 51.04
C ALA A 1146 -35.15 21.44 49.63
N ILE A 1147 -36.12 21.41 48.72
CA ILE A 1147 -35.92 20.94 47.34
C ILE A 1147 -35.13 21.98 46.52
N VAL A 1148 -35.42 23.28 46.69
CA VAL A 1148 -34.66 24.35 46.04
C VAL A 1148 -33.20 24.31 46.48
N TRP A 1149 -32.94 24.19 47.78
CA TRP A 1149 -31.58 24.07 48.29
C TRP A 1149 -30.85 22.86 47.72
N MET A 1150 -31.50 21.69 47.64
CA MET A 1150 -30.88 20.51 47.04
C MET A 1150 -30.56 20.71 45.56
N ALA A 1151 -31.37 21.46 44.81
CA ALA A 1151 -31.10 21.76 43.41
C ALA A 1151 -29.93 22.75 43.26
N GLU A 1152 -29.90 23.82 44.07
CA GLU A 1152 -28.82 24.82 44.03
C GLU A 1152 -27.45 24.27 44.39
N GLN A 1153 -27.41 23.18 45.15
CA GLN A 1153 -26.17 22.52 45.56
C GLN A 1153 -25.84 21.28 44.72
N ASP A 1154 -26.57 21.03 43.62
CA ASP A 1154 -26.43 19.84 42.78
C ASP A 1154 -26.62 18.50 43.52
N ILE A 1155 -27.19 18.53 44.73
CA ILE A 1155 -27.56 17.34 45.51
C ILE A 1155 -28.68 16.58 44.79
N SER A 1156 -29.61 17.29 44.15
CA SER A 1156 -30.65 16.69 43.31
C SER A 1156 -30.91 17.47 42.03
N THR A 1157 -30.84 16.80 40.88
CA THR A 1157 -31.07 17.38 39.55
C THR A 1157 -32.49 17.13 39.00
N GLY A 1158 -33.37 16.50 39.79
CA GLY A 1158 -34.72 16.13 39.34
C GLY A 1158 -34.74 14.94 38.37
N TYR A 1159 -35.87 14.78 37.66
CA TYR A 1159 -36.00 13.81 36.57
C TYR A 1159 -35.70 14.47 35.22
N ALA A 1160 -35.38 13.67 34.19
CA ALA A 1160 -35.05 14.15 32.85
C ALA A 1160 -36.15 15.01 32.18
N ASP A 1161 -37.39 14.95 32.68
CA ASP A 1161 -38.50 15.79 32.24
C ASP A 1161 -38.55 17.18 32.91
N GLY A 1162 -37.55 17.49 33.74
CA GLY A 1162 -37.40 18.75 34.46
C GLY A 1162 -38.20 18.86 35.77
N ASN A 1163 -38.90 17.81 36.22
CA ASN A 1163 -39.71 17.83 37.46
C ASN A 1163 -39.02 17.10 38.63
N TYR A 1164 -39.41 17.40 39.87
CA TYR A 1164 -38.88 16.76 41.09
C TYR A 1164 -39.73 15.58 41.59
N ARG A 1165 -41.05 15.66 41.39
CA ARG A 1165 -42.09 14.74 41.87
C ARG A 1165 -42.09 14.57 43.39
N PRO A 1166 -42.37 15.64 44.18
CA PRO A 1166 -42.24 15.60 45.64
C PRO A 1166 -43.19 14.61 46.33
N GLY A 1167 -44.28 14.21 45.68
CA GLY A 1167 -45.26 13.26 46.21
C GLY A 1167 -45.00 11.79 45.83
N HIS A 1168 -43.97 11.50 45.03
CA HIS A 1168 -43.58 10.12 44.75
C HIS A 1168 -42.83 9.51 45.93
N GLU A 1169 -43.02 8.22 46.19
CA GLU A 1169 -42.18 7.44 47.10
C GLU A 1169 -40.72 7.47 46.61
N ILE A 1170 -39.77 7.54 47.55
CA ILE A 1170 -38.33 7.53 47.24
C ILE A 1170 -37.75 6.13 47.42
N THR A 1171 -36.95 5.70 46.45
CA THR A 1171 -36.26 4.42 46.51
C THR A 1171 -35.00 4.50 47.38
N ARG A 1172 -34.53 3.35 47.87
CA ARG A 1172 -33.28 3.24 48.62
C ARG A 1172 -32.05 3.70 47.83
N GLY A 1173 -31.98 3.40 46.54
CA GLY A 1173 -30.90 3.85 45.66
C GLY A 1173 -30.87 5.37 45.51
N GLU A 1174 -32.04 6.00 45.35
CA GLU A 1174 -32.14 7.46 45.32
C GLU A 1174 -31.73 8.09 46.66
N VAL A 1175 -32.08 7.47 47.80
CA VAL A 1175 -31.60 7.92 49.12
C VAL A 1175 -30.07 7.86 49.22
N ALA A 1176 -29.44 6.78 48.74
CA ALA A 1176 -27.99 6.66 48.74
C ALA A 1176 -27.32 7.77 47.93
N ALA A 1177 -27.83 8.04 46.72
CA ALA A 1177 -27.33 9.11 45.86
C ALA A 1177 -27.48 10.50 46.50
N LEU A 1178 -28.65 10.81 47.07
CA LEU A 1178 -28.90 12.10 47.70
C LEU A 1178 -28.03 12.32 48.95
N LEU A 1179 -27.82 11.27 49.77
CA LEU A 1179 -26.97 11.37 50.96
C LEU A 1179 -25.49 11.52 50.60
N SER A 1180 -25.00 10.76 49.62
CA SER A 1180 -23.61 10.85 49.16
C SER A 1180 -23.28 12.25 48.64
N ARG A 1181 -24.15 12.80 47.78
CA ARG A 1181 -23.95 14.16 47.25
C ARG A 1181 -24.08 15.23 48.33
N ALA A 1182 -25.01 15.05 49.27
CA ALA A 1182 -25.10 15.96 50.41
C ALA A 1182 -23.83 15.93 51.28
N HIS A 1183 -23.18 14.76 51.42
CA HIS A 1183 -21.91 14.60 52.12
C HIS A 1183 -20.78 15.37 51.44
N GLU A 1184 -20.65 15.24 50.12
CA GLU A 1184 -19.65 15.96 49.32
C GLU A 1184 -19.80 17.48 49.44
N VAL A 1185 -21.03 18.00 49.37
CA VAL A 1185 -21.31 19.44 49.43
C VAL A 1185 -21.07 20.01 50.83
N THR A 1186 -21.46 19.26 51.88
CA THR A 1186 -21.42 19.77 53.26
C THR A 1186 -20.08 19.55 53.97
N GLY A 1187 -19.13 18.88 53.30
CA GLY A 1187 -17.76 18.70 53.76
C GLY A 1187 -17.66 17.82 54.99
N GLY A 1188 -18.36 16.69 54.99
CA GLY A 1188 -18.37 15.73 56.10
C GLY A 1188 -17.00 15.19 56.48
#